data_AF-A0A847ZFY4-F1
#
_entry.id   AF-A0A847ZFY4-F1
#
_cell.length_a   1.000
_cell.length_b   1.000
_cell.length_c   1.000
_cell.angle_alpha   90.00
_cell.angle_beta   90.00
_cell.angle_gamma   90.00
#
_symmetry.space_group_name_H-M   'P 1'
#
loop_
_entity.id
_entity.type
_entity.pdbx_description
1 polymer ?
#
loop_
_entity_poly.entity_id
_entity_poly.type
_entity_poly.pdbx_seq_one_letter_code
_entity_poly.pdbx_strand_id
1 'polypeptide(L)'
;SAALWRADNFTGAIRTLYLTPPDATTGKSTAGFLTGDSIAGTIYNLVQDRQEYDGYVETYTVGLWESTGTNTLTASTPVATGLDPEAVTLAGGSMNAKLSGTFGGAGALTNDAAWGDFTFFMNGAIPLPFGVYDLKLGSGDPGGIFSGKPTGATSWTAKIGGAFNYEAAYEYGYWLADVGGQWNAAGEITGNVSNGTYLTPTQMGTLSGPFYGLYTEGETPDSGTWVGQSIGNYEGADLKFVSDLYPSLRYYNGSDWPYDSISVYGLLGGTDSLWGSSASSPVTIRALGQWSLYDSPGSTSHIFNTVTYSHNYKDASMTTYDGGSYYLLYGGLELNGQMDANIAGLYIKDGKAGFLIGSIAGSIYQDIGMWNAEGSMYKEEKIDTNVPAESLNSNIWYGSLYGNMSAYPNDLSGSIGYSAVRTLYDNAGTTWMKGGIWSFDLGGSHGGTIVTPWTAVVGGQGDFAPYYNGAFILDPGYWLADMSNGAWNGNKIGADISGAYLTRHQMGTMNGHLLGTYNNTTWQAAGIGTYDNGQELAYSADTLLGNWAHYDAAAGLVTDSGAFAGIIGGVSSIFGDLSADINGMGAYSRSLNSPLFMMTLANAYGGPETNPFRLYYGGAAHPAGEGYGEWFEGRMMGFYAKWNGTKYTEFGLLSSDKLIVDGKESGYSVDGYLYPGIGMWNMYDYKYQGRLTSTKMADGEFASFTVEESDWSSPAPIVGDLQGTMQMQTAKILEANEGWGIWMSAAGGSAPETIPETGKWAGATGWKETNEYGKSSYTIASVDGYAGDGGFWAGVSGRFLNPDNMGIFTGDLVGILGSDTWQAMGIGSFEAFPLAYNGAFLEDNGGFGYWDFVNKKFVTEDSSTPPLP
;
A
#
# COMPACT_ATOMS: atom_id res chain seq x y z
N SER A 1 -26.48 -46.16 4.18
CA SER A 1 -25.45 -47.17 4.52
C SER A 1 -24.53 -47.33 3.32
N ALA A 2 -23.24 -47.58 3.52
CA ALA A 2 -22.32 -47.94 2.42
C ALA A 2 -21.82 -49.36 2.63
N ALA A 3 -21.81 -50.17 1.58
CA ALA A 3 -21.31 -51.53 1.68
C ALA A 3 -20.73 -52.00 0.36
N LEU A 4 -19.74 -52.88 0.48
CA LEU A 4 -19.24 -53.70 -0.59
C LEU A 4 -20.17 -54.91 -0.74
N TRP A 5 -20.94 -54.92 -1.83
CA TRP A 5 -21.89 -55.99 -2.16
C TRP A 5 -21.21 -57.01 -3.06
N ARG A 6 -21.15 -58.27 -2.60
CA ARG A 6 -20.64 -59.42 -3.36
C ARG A 6 -21.82 -60.28 -3.83
N ALA A 7 -21.55 -61.39 -4.50
CA ALA A 7 -22.60 -62.28 -4.99
C ALA A 7 -23.42 -62.93 -3.85
N ASP A 8 -22.78 -63.22 -2.71
CA ASP A 8 -23.34 -64.02 -1.62
C ASP A 8 -23.25 -63.35 -0.24
N ASN A 9 -22.56 -62.22 -0.13
CA ASN A 9 -22.39 -61.50 1.13
C ASN A 9 -22.13 -60.00 0.92
N PHE A 10 -22.21 -59.22 1.99
CA PHE A 10 -21.79 -57.83 1.99
C PHE A 10 -21.00 -57.49 3.25
N THR A 11 -20.16 -56.46 3.13
CA THR A 11 -19.45 -55.85 4.26
C THR A 11 -19.44 -54.34 4.12
N GLY A 12 -19.74 -53.58 5.17
CA GLY A 12 -19.86 -52.14 5.06
C GLY A 12 -20.04 -51.42 6.39
N ALA A 13 -20.53 -50.19 6.30
CA ALA A 13 -20.76 -49.30 7.41
C ALA A 13 -22.16 -48.66 7.39
N ILE A 14 -22.66 -48.34 8.58
CA ILE A 14 -23.84 -47.51 8.80
C ILE A 14 -23.43 -46.30 9.62
N ARG A 15 -24.00 -45.15 9.22
CA ARG A 15 -24.05 -43.91 9.97
C ARG A 15 -25.49 -43.48 10.07
N THR A 16 -25.89 -43.02 11.24
CA THR A 16 -27.18 -42.33 11.45
C THR A 16 -27.05 -41.41 12.65
N LEU A 17 -28.04 -40.55 12.83
CA LEU A 17 -28.17 -39.67 13.99
C LEU A 17 -29.07 -40.32 15.03
N TYR A 18 -28.85 -40.00 16.30
CA TYR A 18 -29.78 -40.30 17.40
C TYR A 18 -30.19 -39.02 18.12
N LEU A 19 -31.41 -39.03 18.64
CA LEU A 19 -31.94 -38.09 19.62
C LEU A 19 -32.41 -38.89 20.83
N THR A 20 -31.93 -38.57 22.01
CA THR A 20 -32.36 -39.26 23.24
C THR A 20 -33.77 -38.85 23.64
N PRO A 21 -34.52 -39.72 24.34
CA PRO A 21 -35.72 -39.30 25.04
C PRO A 21 -35.41 -38.11 25.98
N PRO A 22 -36.36 -37.17 26.18
CA PRO A 22 -36.14 -36.05 27.07
C PRO A 22 -35.78 -36.54 28.47
N ASP A 23 -34.74 -35.94 29.06
CA ASP A 23 -34.36 -36.21 30.44
C ASP A 23 -35.52 -35.84 31.38
N ALA A 24 -35.84 -36.74 32.29
CA ALA A 24 -37.03 -36.63 33.14
C ALA A 24 -37.01 -35.42 34.10
N THR A 25 -35.83 -34.82 34.33
CA THR A 25 -35.66 -33.67 35.23
C THR A 25 -35.64 -32.35 34.49
N THR A 26 -34.96 -32.31 33.35
CA THR A 26 -34.73 -31.10 32.56
C THR A 26 -35.70 -30.93 31.39
N GLY A 27 -36.38 -32.01 30.98
CA GLY A 27 -37.23 -32.05 29.79
C GLY A 27 -36.46 -31.92 28.48
N LYS A 28 -35.12 -31.97 28.51
CA LYS A 28 -34.25 -31.75 27.35
C LYS A 28 -33.64 -33.03 26.83
N SER A 29 -33.43 -33.08 25.52
CA SER A 29 -32.79 -34.19 24.82
C SER A 29 -31.32 -33.88 24.51
N THR A 30 -30.60 -34.94 24.18
CA THR A 30 -29.24 -34.90 23.66
C THR A 30 -29.18 -35.63 22.33
N ALA A 31 -28.24 -35.26 21.47
CA ALA A 31 -28.12 -35.85 20.14
C ALA A 31 -26.67 -36.20 19.79
N GLY A 32 -26.51 -37.18 18.90
CA GLY A 32 -25.22 -37.55 18.33
C GLY A 32 -25.30 -38.63 17.27
N PHE A 33 -24.23 -39.39 17.10
CA PHE A 33 -24.10 -40.39 16.03
C PHE A 33 -24.33 -41.81 16.55
N LEU A 34 -24.92 -42.65 15.71
CA LEU A 34 -24.80 -44.11 15.81
C LEU A 34 -23.93 -44.60 14.66
N THR A 35 -22.82 -45.25 15.00
CA THR A 35 -21.84 -45.74 14.03
C THR A 35 -21.71 -47.25 14.08
N GLY A 36 -21.61 -47.89 12.91
CA GLY A 36 -21.19 -49.27 12.78
C GLY A 36 -20.24 -49.39 11.59
N ASP A 37 -19.02 -49.87 11.82
CA ASP A 37 -17.93 -49.91 10.81
C ASP A 37 -17.73 -51.28 10.16
N SER A 38 -18.33 -52.32 10.75
CA SER A 38 -18.08 -53.72 10.40
C SER A 38 -19.39 -54.48 10.21
N ILE A 39 -20.30 -53.91 9.42
CA ILE A 39 -21.60 -54.51 9.17
C ILE A 39 -21.44 -55.55 8.09
N ALA A 40 -21.64 -56.81 8.44
CA ALA A 40 -21.56 -57.92 7.52
C ALA A 40 -22.87 -58.69 7.44
N GLY A 41 -23.14 -59.30 6.29
CA GLY A 41 -24.33 -60.09 6.10
C GLY A 41 -24.29 -60.96 4.86
N THR A 42 -25.32 -61.77 4.68
CA THR A 42 -25.46 -62.74 3.58
C THR A 42 -26.51 -62.26 2.58
N ILE A 43 -26.27 -62.52 1.30
CA ILE A 43 -27.17 -62.20 0.18
C ILE A 43 -27.77 -63.50 -0.35
N TYR A 44 -29.09 -63.53 -0.45
CA TYR A 44 -29.88 -64.64 -0.93
C TYR A 44 -30.49 -64.28 -2.28
N ASN A 45 -29.87 -64.74 -3.37
CA ASN A 45 -30.41 -64.58 -4.72
C ASN A 45 -31.59 -65.54 -4.91
N LEU A 46 -32.80 -65.01 -5.14
CA LEU A 46 -34.03 -65.82 -5.20
C LEU A 46 -34.43 -66.17 -6.64
N VAL A 47 -34.51 -65.18 -7.54
CA VAL A 47 -34.97 -65.37 -8.93
C VAL A 47 -34.26 -64.39 -9.87
N GLN A 48 -33.92 -64.85 -11.08
CA GLN A 48 -33.53 -63.98 -12.19
C GLN A 48 -34.79 -63.53 -12.93
N ASP A 49 -35.09 -62.24 -12.92
CA ASP A 49 -36.25 -61.65 -13.58
C ASP A 49 -35.81 -60.82 -14.79
N ARG A 50 -36.73 -60.61 -15.74
CA ARG A 50 -36.45 -59.99 -17.04
C ARG A 50 -37.43 -58.85 -17.29
N GLN A 51 -36.93 -57.61 -17.33
CA GLN A 51 -37.71 -56.47 -17.84
C GLN A 51 -37.33 -56.17 -19.28
N GLU A 52 -38.34 -56.09 -20.15
CA GLU A 52 -38.20 -55.58 -21.50
C GLU A 52 -38.62 -54.11 -21.53
N TYR A 53 -37.67 -53.25 -21.91
CA TYR A 53 -37.93 -51.88 -22.31
C TYR A 53 -37.87 -51.78 -23.84
N ASP A 54 -38.43 -50.71 -24.41
CA ASP A 54 -38.46 -50.52 -25.86
C ASP A 54 -37.02 -50.31 -26.40
N GLY A 55 -36.39 -51.39 -26.84
CA GLY A 55 -35.03 -51.41 -27.39
C GLY A 55 -33.95 -52.13 -26.58
N TYR A 56 -34.20 -52.57 -25.33
CA TYR A 56 -33.28 -53.48 -24.62
C TYR A 56 -33.96 -54.34 -23.55
N VAL A 57 -33.29 -55.44 -23.19
CA VAL A 57 -33.72 -56.42 -22.20
C VAL A 57 -32.79 -56.32 -21.00
N GLU A 58 -33.31 -55.94 -19.83
CA GLU A 58 -32.56 -55.99 -18.58
C GLU A 58 -32.88 -57.27 -17.83
N THR A 59 -31.84 -57.98 -17.39
CA THR A 59 -32.00 -59.14 -16.51
C THR A 59 -31.50 -58.75 -15.14
N TYR A 60 -32.37 -58.72 -14.12
CA TYR A 60 -31.98 -58.38 -12.74
C TYR A 60 -32.25 -59.55 -11.81
N THR A 61 -31.40 -59.69 -10.79
CA THR A 61 -31.58 -60.69 -9.74
C THR A 61 -32.41 -60.09 -8.62
N VAL A 62 -33.57 -60.68 -8.34
CA VAL A 62 -34.34 -60.38 -7.13
C VAL A 62 -33.80 -61.25 -6.01
N GLY A 63 -33.42 -60.62 -4.89
CA GLY A 63 -32.87 -61.31 -3.74
C GLY A 63 -33.27 -60.65 -2.42
N LEU A 64 -32.95 -61.34 -1.32
CA LEU A 64 -33.01 -60.83 0.04
C LEU A 64 -31.60 -60.69 0.57
N TRP A 65 -31.39 -59.82 1.55
CA TRP A 65 -30.15 -59.78 2.31
C TRP A 65 -30.46 -59.84 3.80
N GLU A 66 -29.59 -60.50 4.56
CA GLU A 66 -29.68 -60.59 6.02
C GLU A 66 -28.39 -60.08 6.64
N SER A 67 -28.52 -59.33 7.72
CA SER A 67 -27.42 -58.90 8.59
C SER A 67 -27.56 -59.65 9.92
N THR A 68 -26.63 -60.56 10.24
CA THR A 68 -26.71 -61.36 11.47
C THR A 68 -26.27 -60.54 12.70
N GLY A 69 -26.84 -60.85 13.87
CA GLY A 69 -26.76 -60.04 15.11
C GLY A 69 -25.40 -59.82 15.79
N THR A 70 -24.28 -59.99 15.09
CA THR A 70 -22.92 -59.61 15.55
C THR A 70 -22.55 -58.16 15.21
N ASN A 71 -23.39 -57.47 14.42
CA ASN A 71 -23.17 -56.08 14.03
C ASN A 71 -23.54 -55.13 15.17
N THR A 72 -22.54 -54.42 15.71
CA THR A 72 -22.74 -53.49 16.84
C THR A 72 -22.87 -52.07 16.31
N LEU A 73 -23.94 -51.37 16.68
CA LEU A 73 -24.05 -49.91 16.54
C LEU A 73 -23.59 -49.27 17.85
N THR A 74 -22.62 -48.37 17.75
CA THR A 74 -22.06 -47.66 18.89
C THR A 74 -22.58 -46.24 18.87
N ALA A 75 -23.19 -45.81 19.98
CA ALA A 75 -23.55 -44.40 20.17
C ALA A 75 -22.30 -43.60 20.50
N SER A 76 -22.12 -42.46 19.84
CA SER A 76 -21.12 -41.48 20.24
C SER A 76 -21.48 -40.88 21.60
N THR A 77 -20.50 -40.26 22.25
CA THR A 77 -20.80 -39.22 23.25
C THR A 77 -21.73 -38.18 22.61
N PRO A 78 -22.72 -37.65 23.35
CA PRO A 78 -23.60 -36.63 22.79
C PRO A 78 -22.80 -35.42 22.32
N VAL A 79 -23.01 -35.01 21.08
CA VAL A 79 -22.38 -33.83 20.46
C VAL A 79 -23.23 -32.58 20.62
N ALA A 80 -24.54 -32.75 20.89
CA ALA A 80 -25.43 -31.67 21.29
C ALA A 80 -26.23 -32.05 22.54
N THR A 81 -26.46 -31.07 23.41
CA THR A 81 -27.22 -31.24 24.68
C THR A 81 -28.17 -30.08 24.89
N GLY A 82 -29.16 -30.25 25.79
CA GLY A 82 -30.11 -29.18 26.10
C GLY A 82 -31.14 -28.91 25.01
N LEU A 83 -31.30 -29.84 24.06
CA LEU A 83 -32.19 -29.69 22.92
C LEU A 83 -33.66 -29.81 23.36
N ASP A 84 -34.51 -28.98 22.79
CA ASP A 84 -35.95 -29.15 22.94
C ASP A 84 -36.44 -30.19 21.93
N PRO A 85 -36.86 -31.40 22.35
CA PRO A 85 -37.20 -32.46 21.40
C PRO A 85 -38.33 -32.08 20.44
N GLU A 86 -39.25 -31.19 20.82
CA GLU A 86 -40.32 -30.74 19.94
C GLU A 86 -39.84 -29.78 18.85
N ALA A 87 -38.70 -29.12 19.06
CA ALA A 87 -38.10 -28.19 18.10
C ALA A 87 -37.07 -28.87 17.18
N VAL A 88 -36.70 -30.12 17.45
CA VAL A 88 -35.71 -30.84 16.64
C VAL A 88 -36.36 -31.52 15.45
N THR A 89 -35.97 -31.10 14.24
CA THR A 89 -36.42 -31.73 12.98
C THR A 89 -35.25 -32.28 12.19
N LEU A 90 -35.49 -33.29 11.36
CA LEU A 90 -34.49 -33.80 10.42
C LEU A 90 -34.49 -32.94 9.15
N ALA A 91 -33.30 -32.57 8.68
CA ALA A 91 -33.09 -31.89 7.42
C ALA A 91 -31.93 -32.55 6.66
N GLY A 92 -31.81 -32.23 5.37
CA GLY A 92 -30.74 -32.74 4.53
C GLY A 92 -30.60 -31.96 3.24
N GLY A 93 -29.50 -32.20 2.54
CA GLY A 93 -29.20 -31.59 1.26
C GLY A 93 -28.35 -32.52 0.41
N SER A 94 -27.90 -32.02 -0.74
CA SER A 94 -27.07 -32.78 -1.68
C SER A 94 -25.61 -32.36 -1.60
N MET A 95 -24.72 -33.30 -1.89
CA MET A 95 -23.29 -33.05 -2.03
C MET A 95 -22.79 -33.63 -3.36
N ASN A 96 -21.80 -32.97 -3.96
CA ASN A 96 -21.07 -33.48 -5.11
C ASN A 96 -19.59 -33.67 -4.76
N ALA A 97 -18.86 -34.35 -5.65
CA ALA A 97 -17.44 -34.58 -5.48
C ALA A 97 -16.71 -34.79 -6.81
N LYS A 98 -15.46 -34.37 -6.85
CA LYS A 98 -14.45 -34.88 -7.77
C LYS A 98 -13.34 -35.57 -7.00
N LEU A 99 -12.68 -36.55 -7.62
CA LEU A 99 -11.57 -37.28 -7.03
C LEU A 99 -10.41 -37.37 -8.02
N SER A 100 -9.19 -37.13 -7.56
CA SER A 100 -7.96 -37.36 -8.33
C SER A 100 -6.86 -37.92 -7.41
N GLY A 101 -6.20 -38.98 -7.86
CA GLY A 101 -5.17 -39.65 -7.06
C GLY A 101 -4.23 -40.56 -7.85
N THR A 102 -3.38 -41.28 -7.11
CA THR A 102 -2.38 -42.21 -7.66
C THR A 102 -2.26 -43.50 -6.84
N PHE A 103 -1.61 -44.50 -7.40
CA PHE A 103 -1.24 -45.75 -6.71
C PHE A 103 0.18 -45.66 -6.15
N GLY A 104 0.38 -44.83 -5.12
CA GLY A 104 1.70 -44.65 -4.50
C GLY A 104 2.72 -44.00 -5.44
N GLY A 105 2.27 -43.05 -6.28
CA GLY A 105 3.09 -42.38 -7.28
C GLY A 105 3.17 -43.08 -8.64
N ALA A 106 2.60 -44.28 -8.78
CA ALA A 106 2.41 -44.96 -10.05
C ALA A 106 0.94 -44.87 -10.51
N GLY A 107 0.70 -44.79 -11.82
CA GLY A 107 -0.65 -44.74 -12.38
C GLY A 107 -1.48 -43.52 -11.93
N ALA A 108 -2.74 -43.51 -12.33
CA ALA A 108 -3.70 -42.46 -11.97
C ALA A 108 -5.09 -43.05 -11.76
N LEU A 109 -5.88 -42.42 -10.89
CA LEU A 109 -7.32 -42.66 -10.76
C LEU A 109 -8.07 -41.34 -10.66
N THR A 110 -9.19 -41.23 -11.36
CA THR A 110 -10.01 -40.02 -11.38
C THR A 110 -11.51 -40.34 -11.33
N ASN A 111 -12.30 -39.38 -10.86
CA ASN A 111 -13.75 -39.41 -10.95
C ASN A 111 -14.32 -37.99 -11.08
N ASP A 112 -15.12 -37.78 -12.13
CA ASP A 112 -15.84 -36.54 -12.39
C ASP A 112 -17.36 -36.65 -12.15
N ALA A 113 -17.87 -37.85 -11.87
CA ALA A 113 -19.29 -38.10 -11.68
C ALA A 113 -19.56 -38.62 -10.25
N ALA A 114 -20.14 -37.77 -9.41
CA ALA A 114 -20.52 -38.15 -8.05
C ALA A 114 -21.84 -37.49 -7.66
N TRP A 115 -22.60 -38.20 -6.83
CA TRP A 115 -23.81 -37.69 -6.20
C TRP A 115 -23.89 -38.24 -4.77
N GLY A 116 -24.29 -37.38 -3.84
CA GLY A 116 -24.47 -37.77 -2.46
C GLY A 116 -25.47 -36.89 -1.74
N ASP A 117 -25.81 -37.34 -0.54
CA ASP A 117 -26.71 -36.64 0.37
C ASP A 117 -26.02 -36.43 1.71
N PHE A 118 -26.42 -35.39 2.43
CA PHE A 118 -26.09 -35.21 3.84
C PHE A 118 -27.35 -34.97 4.65
N THR A 119 -27.32 -35.35 5.93
CA THR A 119 -28.46 -35.33 6.84
C THR A 119 -28.02 -34.83 8.22
N PHE A 120 -28.82 -33.94 8.80
CA PHE A 120 -28.55 -33.30 10.09
C PHE A 120 -29.84 -32.95 10.82
N PHE A 121 -29.68 -32.55 12.08
CA PHE A 121 -30.78 -32.00 12.87
C PHE A 121 -30.83 -30.48 12.77
N MET A 122 -32.04 -29.94 12.66
CA MET A 122 -32.34 -28.54 12.94
C MET A 122 -32.74 -28.40 14.40
N ASN A 123 -32.40 -27.28 15.03
CA ASN A 123 -33.00 -26.84 16.29
C ASN A 123 -33.83 -25.58 16.01
N GLY A 124 -35.13 -25.76 15.78
CA GLY A 124 -35.97 -24.72 15.18
C GLY A 124 -35.52 -24.42 13.75
N ALA A 125 -35.11 -23.17 13.48
CA ALA A 125 -34.62 -22.73 12.16
C ALA A 125 -33.09 -22.78 12.01
N ILE A 126 -32.35 -23.27 13.01
CA ILE A 126 -30.89 -23.25 13.03
C ILE A 126 -30.36 -24.68 12.77
N PRO A 127 -29.49 -24.89 11.76
CA PRO A 127 -28.83 -26.18 11.55
C PRO A 127 -27.87 -26.48 12.71
N LEU A 128 -27.87 -27.72 13.23
CA LEU A 128 -26.83 -28.15 14.15
C LEU A 128 -25.54 -28.48 13.39
N PRO A 129 -24.35 -28.17 13.95
CA PRO A 129 -23.08 -28.32 13.26
C PRO A 129 -22.53 -29.73 13.24
N PHE A 130 -23.41 -30.71 13.08
CA PHE A 130 -23.04 -32.10 12.91
C PHE A 130 -24.09 -32.87 12.12
N GLY A 131 -23.65 -33.92 11.45
CA GLY A 131 -24.53 -34.75 10.62
C GLY A 131 -23.82 -35.95 10.04
N VAL A 132 -24.54 -36.67 9.18
CA VAL A 132 -24.00 -37.81 8.42
C VAL A 132 -24.08 -37.52 6.93
N TYR A 133 -23.17 -38.11 6.15
CA TYR A 133 -23.18 -38.01 4.69
C TYR A 133 -23.11 -39.39 4.04
N ASP A 134 -23.68 -39.51 2.84
CA ASP A 134 -23.60 -40.66 1.93
C ASP A 134 -23.19 -40.17 0.55
N LEU A 135 -21.95 -40.43 0.15
CA LEU A 135 -21.36 -39.98 -1.11
C LEU A 135 -21.10 -41.18 -2.02
N LYS A 136 -21.64 -41.14 -3.24
CA LYS A 136 -21.42 -42.16 -4.29
C LYS A 136 -20.61 -41.57 -5.44
N LEU A 137 -19.65 -42.33 -5.93
CA LEU A 137 -18.72 -41.99 -7.00
C LEU A 137 -18.78 -43.03 -8.12
N GLY A 138 -18.51 -42.60 -9.34
CA GLY A 138 -18.48 -43.45 -10.52
C GLY A 138 -19.85 -43.65 -11.17
N SER A 139 -20.86 -42.86 -10.79
CA SER A 139 -22.18 -42.89 -11.38
C SER A 139 -22.22 -42.09 -12.69
N GLY A 140 -21.84 -42.70 -13.82
CA GLY A 140 -21.88 -42.06 -15.13
C GLY A 140 -21.13 -42.85 -16.20
N ASP A 141 -21.12 -42.34 -17.43
CA ASP A 141 -20.30 -42.84 -18.53
C ASP A 141 -19.22 -41.79 -18.85
N PRO A 142 -17.91 -42.08 -18.65
CA PRO A 142 -17.32 -43.40 -18.36
C PRO A 142 -17.26 -43.81 -16.88
N GLY A 143 -17.76 -42.98 -15.95
CA GLY A 143 -17.70 -43.25 -14.51
C GLY A 143 -16.32 -42.98 -13.92
N GLY A 144 -15.96 -43.65 -12.83
CA GLY A 144 -14.61 -43.57 -12.26
C GLY A 144 -13.64 -44.34 -13.15
N ILE A 145 -12.48 -43.78 -13.46
CA ILE A 145 -11.48 -44.41 -14.34
C ILE A 145 -10.13 -44.53 -13.63
N PHE A 146 -9.33 -45.52 -14.01
CA PHE A 146 -7.96 -45.69 -13.54
C PHE A 146 -7.04 -46.21 -14.65
N SER A 147 -5.74 -45.95 -14.50
CA SER A 147 -4.69 -46.46 -15.39
C SER A 147 -3.37 -46.66 -14.65
N GLY A 148 -2.53 -47.57 -15.15
CA GLY A 148 -1.21 -47.86 -14.59
C GLY A 148 -1.24 -48.42 -13.16
N LYS A 149 -2.31 -49.12 -12.78
CA LYS A 149 -2.42 -49.78 -11.47
C LYS A 149 -1.36 -50.89 -11.36
N PRO A 150 -0.47 -50.87 -10.35
CA PRO A 150 0.45 -51.99 -10.09
C PRO A 150 -0.25 -53.35 -9.93
N THR A 151 0.40 -54.43 -10.37
CA THR A 151 -0.09 -55.79 -10.20
C THR A 151 -0.20 -56.17 -8.72
N GLY A 152 -1.27 -56.88 -8.34
CA GLY A 152 -1.50 -57.37 -6.98
C GLY A 152 -2.23 -56.38 -6.08
N ALA A 153 -2.06 -56.55 -4.76
CA ALA A 153 -2.62 -55.64 -3.77
C ALA A 153 -1.89 -54.29 -3.82
N THR A 154 -2.63 -53.20 -3.94
CA THR A 154 -2.06 -51.88 -4.26
C THR A 154 -2.63 -50.82 -3.34
N SER A 155 -1.74 -50.01 -2.77
CA SER A 155 -2.13 -48.83 -1.99
C SER A 155 -2.51 -47.67 -2.93
N TRP A 156 -3.48 -46.86 -2.53
CA TRP A 156 -3.86 -45.67 -3.27
C TRP A 156 -4.12 -44.48 -2.34
N THR A 157 -3.88 -43.28 -2.85
CA THR A 157 -4.19 -42.02 -2.18
C THR A 157 -4.72 -41.02 -3.21
N ALA A 158 -5.67 -40.20 -2.79
CA ALA A 158 -6.31 -39.20 -3.63
C ALA A 158 -6.77 -37.99 -2.80
N LYS A 159 -6.98 -36.89 -3.51
CA LYS A 159 -7.77 -35.75 -3.02
C LYS A 159 -9.20 -35.92 -3.50
N ILE A 160 -10.15 -35.61 -2.62
CA ILE A 160 -11.58 -35.64 -2.90
C ILE A 160 -12.24 -34.38 -2.33
N GLY A 161 -13.12 -33.74 -3.08
CA GLY A 161 -13.80 -32.54 -2.61
C GLY A 161 -14.88 -32.07 -3.57
N GLY A 162 -15.69 -31.12 -3.10
CA GLY A 162 -16.79 -30.57 -3.86
C GLY A 162 -17.61 -29.57 -3.06
N ALA A 163 -18.87 -29.40 -3.47
CA ALA A 163 -19.81 -28.48 -2.87
C ALA A 163 -20.97 -29.19 -2.15
N PHE A 164 -21.50 -28.51 -1.13
CA PHE A 164 -22.79 -28.78 -0.52
C PHE A 164 -23.85 -27.86 -1.12
N ASN A 165 -25.06 -28.39 -1.32
CA ASN A 165 -26.23 -27.61 -1.73
C ASN A 165 -27.44 -27.95 -0.84
N TYR A 166 -27.98 -26.93 -0.17
CA TYR A 166 -29.20 -27.02 0.63
C TYR A 166 -30.28 -26.09 0.08
N GLU A 167 -31.41 -26.65 -0.37
CA GLU A 167 -32.43 -25.92 -1.15
C GLU A 167 -33.30 -24.93 -0.35
N ALA A 168 -33.35 -25.00 0.98
CA ALA A 168 -34.31 -24.19 1.73
C ALA A 168 -33.86 -22.75 2.05
N ALA A 169 -32.56 -22.38 1.89
CA ALA A 169 -32.07 -21.09 2.39
C ALA A 169 -30.74 -20.55 1.77
N TYR A 170 -30.41 -20.80 0.51
CA TYR A 170 -29.15 -20.32 -0.12
C TYR A 170 -27.86 -20.74 0.61
N GLU A 171 -27.88 -21.80 1.41
CA GLU A 171 -26.67 -22.34 2.04
C GLU A 171 -25.99 -23.29 1.05
N TYR A 172 -25.04 -22.74 0.28
CA TYR A 172 -24.00 -23.52 -0.39
C TYR A 172 -22.88 -23.80 0.60
N GLY A 173 -21.93 -24.66 0.25
CA GLY A 173 -20.73 -24.86 1.05
C GLY A 173 -19.69 -25.64 0.30
N TYR A 174 -18.50 -25.74 0.86
CA TYR A 174 -17.38 -26.44 0.26
C TYR A 174 -16.82 -27.45 1.23
N TRP A 175 -16.26 -28.52 0.68
CA TRP A 175 -15.54 -29.50 1.47
C TRP A 175 -14.39 -30.11 0.70
N LEU A 176 -13.34 -30.48 1.42
CA LEU A 176 -12.13 -31.07 0.87
C LEU A 176 -11.54 -32.06 1.86
N ALA A 177 -11.11 -33.22 1.38
CA ALA A 177 -10.55 -34.29 2.18
C ALA A 177 -9.46 -35.06 1.43
N ASP A 178 -8.72 -35.87 2.20
CA ASP A 178 -7.90 -36.95 1.70
C ASP A 178 -8.71 -38.24 1.67
N VAL A 179 -8.48 -39.10 0.69
CA VAL A 179 -9.03 -40.46 0.67
C VAL A 179 -7.97 -41.45 0.23
N GLY A 180 -7.92 -42.62 0.86
CA GLY A 180 -6.94 -43.63 0.50
C GLY A 180 -7.18 -44.97 1.19
N GLY A 181 -6.47 -45.98 0.71
CA GLY A 181 -6.59 -47.35 1.21
C GLY A 181 -5.95 -48.38 0.31
N GLN A 182 -6.62 -49.52 0.09
CA GLN A 182 -6.11 -50.67 -0.66
C GLN A 182 -7.07 -51.13 -1.75
N TRP A 183 -6.51 -51.50 -2.90
CA TRP A 183 -7.17 -52.26 -3.96
C TRP A 183 -6.64 -53.70 -3.92
N ASN A 184 -7.51 -54.70 -3.94
CA ASN A 184 -7.10 -56.11 -3.89
C ASN A 184 -7.33 -56.83 -5.22
N ALA A 185 -6.80 -58.05 -5.34
CA ALA A 185 -6.93 -58.87 -6.55
C ALA A 185 -8.36 -59.41 -6.81
N ALA A 186 -9.29 -59.22 -5.86
CA ALA A 186 -10.69 -59.63 -5.99
C ALA A 186 -11.58 -58.52 -6.59
N GLY A 187 -10.98 -57.42 -7.08
CA GLY A 187 -11.73 -56.29 -7.64
C GLY A 187 -12.24 -55.30 -6.60
N GLU A 188 -11.80 -55.38 -5.35
CA GLU A 188 -12.35 -54.59 -4.25
C GLU A 188 -11.46 -53.41 -3.88
N ILE A 189 -12.09 -52.30 -3.51
CA ILE A 189 -11.48 -51.09 -2.97
C ILE A 189 -11.96 -50.91 -1.54
N THR A 190 -11.02 -50.74 -0.61
CA THR A 190 -11.32 -50.33 0.76
C THR A 190 -10.45 -49.13 1.13
N GLY A 191 -10.95 -48.23 1.97
CA GLY A 191 -10.23 -47.04 2.38
C GLY A 191 -11.00 -46.20 3.38
N ASN A 192 -10.50 -44.99 3.62
CA ASN A 192 -11.16 -43.99 4.46
C ASN A 192 -11.02 -42.60 3.86
N VAL A 193 -12.08 -41.80 3.96
CA VAL A 193 -12.03 -40.35 3.87
C VAL A 193 -11.50 -39.82 5.21
N SER A 194 -10.43 -39.03 5.14
CA SER A 194 -9.66 -38.53 6.28
C SER A 194 -9.22 -37.10 6.04
N ASN A 195 -8.81 -36.38 7.10
CA ASN A 195 -8.42 -34.97 7.04
C ASN A 195 -9.45 -34.08 6.33
N GLY A 196 -10.72 -34.47 6.37
CA GLY A 196 -11.78 -33.75 5.71
C GLY A 196 -12.11 -32.47 6.46
N THR A 197 -12.25 -31.39 5.73
CA THR A 197 -12.68 -30.09 6.23
C THR A 197 -13.88 -29.61 5.42
N TYR A 198 -14.78 -28.87 6.07
CA TYR A 198 -15.85 -28.19 5.39
C TYR A 198 -16.04 -26.77 5.89
N LEU A 199 -16.58 -25.92 5.01
CA LEU A 199 -16.96 -24.55 5.29
C LEU A 199 -18.27 -24.24 4.56
N THR A 200 -19.24 -23.76 5.32
CA THR A 200 -20.54 -23.27 4.83
C THR A 200 -20.72 -21.83 5.34
N PRO A 201 -21.74 -21.08 4.89
CA PRO A 201 -22.04 -19.76 5.38
C PRO A 201 -22.23 -19.67 6.91
N THR A 202 -22.69 -20.74 7.56
CA THR A 202 -23.07 -20.70 8.98
C THR A 202 -22.15 -21.50 9.89
N GLN A 203 -21.39 -22.45 9.36
CA GLN A 203 -20.60 -23.41 10.15
C GLN A 203 -19.38 -23.94 9.40
N MET A 204 -18.38 -24.37 10.16
CA MET A 204 -17.20 -25.07 9.63
C MET A 204 -16.76 -26.19 10.54
N GLY A 205 -16.08 -27.19 9.99
CA GLY A 205 -15.63 -28.32 10.77
C GLY A 205 -14.89 -29.37 9.97
N THR A 206 -15.03 -30.62 10.40
CA THR A 206 -14.36 -31.77 9.82
C THR A 206 -15.35 -32.83 9.35
N LEU A 207 -14.92 -33.66 8.39
CA LEU A 207 -15.69 -34.82 7.93
C LEU A 207 -14.78 -36.03 7.70
N SER A 208 -15.29 -37.21 7.99
CA SER A 208 -14.56 -38.47 7.79
C SER A 208 -15.51 -39.66 7.69
N GLY A 209 -15.05 -40.74 7.08
CA GLY A 209 -15.86 -41.95 6.95
C GLY A 209 -15.14 -43.06 6.18
N PRO A 210 -15.55 -44.32 6.36
CA PRO A 210 -15.06 -45.42 5.54
C PRO A 210 -15.43 -45.22 4.07
N PHE A 211 -14.60 -45.81 3.20
CA PHE A 211 -14.75 -45.81 1.76
C PHE A 211 -14.71 -47.25 1.25
N TYR A 212 -15.70 -47.63 0.44
CA TYR A 212 -15.81 -48.94 -0.18
C TYR A 212 -16.02 -48.78 -1.68
N GLY A 213 -15.46 -49.66 -2.48
CA GLY A 213 -15.64 -49.60 -3.93
C GLY A 213 -15.31 -50.91 -4.62
N LEU A 214 -15.56 -50.91 -5.92
CA LEU A 214 -15.28 -52.00 -6.83
C LEU A 214 -14.57 -51.45 -8.06
N TYR A 215 -13.65 -52.23 -8.64
CA TYR A 215 -13.02 -51.91 -9.91
C TYR A 215 -13.08 -53.08 -10.89
N THR A 216 -13.08 -52.75 -12.17
CA THR A 216 -13.02 -53.70 -13.28
C THR A 216 -11.86 -53.29 -14.19
N GLU A 217 -10.91 -54.20 -14.43
CA GLU A 217 -9.88 -54.00 -15.45
C GLU A 217 -10.49 -54.13 -16.86
N GLY A 218 -10.14 -53.20 -17.74
CA GLY A 218 -10.53 -53.19 -19.13
C GLY A 218 -9.61 -54.03 -20.02
N GLU A 219 -9.79 -53.92 -21.33
CA GLU A 219 -8.97 -54.65 -22.32
C GLU A 219 -7.50 -54.19 -22.34
N THR A 220 -7.25 -52.94 -21.93
CA THR A 220 -5.89 -52.42 -21.75
C THR A 220 -5.37 -52.81 -20.37
N PRO A 221 -4.25 -53.54 -20.28
CA PRO A 221 -3.68 -53.96 -18.99
C PRO A 221 -3.51 -52.79 -18.02
N ASP A 222 -3.72 -53.05 -16.73
CA ASP A 222 -3.53 -52.09 -15.62
C ASP A 222 -4.44 -50.85 -15.67
N SER A 223 -5.50 -50.88 -16.48
CA SER A 223 -6.46 -49.78 -16.63
C SER A 223 -7.90 -50.28 -16.63
N GLY A 224 -8.85 -49.41 -16.31
CA GLY A 224 -10.25 -49.79 -16.25
C GLY A 224 -11.15 -48.78 -15.56
N THR A 225 -12.29 -49.25 -15.08
CA THR A 225 -13.32 -48.43 -14.41
C THR A 225 -13.48 -48.82 -12.95
N TRP A 226 -14.00 -47.89 -12.14
CA TRP A 226 -14.30 -48.13 -10.74
C TRP A 226 -15.52 -47.34 -10.27
N VAL A 227 -16.16 -47.87 -9.22
CA VAL A 227 -17.25 -47.20 -8.48
C VAL A 227 -16.92 -47.23 -7.00
N GLY A 228 -17.36 -46.21 -6.28
CA GLY A 228 -17.08 -46.08 -4.85
C GLY A 228 -18.20 -45.42 -4.08
N GLN A 229 -18.24 -45.66 -2.78
CA GLN A 229 -19.18 -45.06 -1.85
C GLN A 229 -18.49 -44.79 -0.52
N SER A 230 -18.72 -43.61 0.05
CA SER A 230 -18.34 -43.29 1.41
C SER A 230 -19.57 -42.91 2.22
N ILE A 231 -19.67 -43.46 3.44
CA ILE A 231 -20.66 -43.03 4.42
C ILE A 231 -19.95 -42.57 5.68
N GLY A 232 -20.17 -41.33 6.08
CA GLY A 232 -19.38 -40.72 7.14
C GLY A 232 -20.16 -39.77 8.03
N ASN A 233 -19.43 -39.21 9.00
CA ASN A 233 -19.92 -38.17 9.89
C ASN A 233 -19.21 -36.86 9.56
N TYR A 234 -19.89 -35.76 9.83
CA TYR A 234 -19.27 -34.46 9.92
C TYR A 234 -19.65 -33.79 11.24
N GLU A 235 -18.72 -32.99 11.77
CA GLU A 235 -18.87 -32.27 13.04
C GLU A 235 -18.07 -30.97 12.97
N GLY A 236 -18.60 -29.90 13.54
CA GLY A 236 -18.02 -28.56 13.50
C GLY A 236 -18.61 -27.62 14.53
N ALA A 237 -18.44 -26.34 14.27
CA ALA A 237 -18.96 -25.26 15.10
C ALA A 237 -19.52 -24.11 14.24
N ASP A 238 -20.41 -23.34 14.84
CA ASP A 238 -20.95 -22.13 14.24
C ASP A 238 -19.84 -21.11 13.98
N LEU A 239 -19.90 -20.45 12.83
CA LEU A 239 -19.01 -19.35 12.51
C LEU A 239 -19.32 -18.12 13.36
N LYS A 240 -18.29 -17.34 13.69
CA LYS A 240 -18.43 -15.99 14.23
C LYS A 240 -18.44 -14.94 13.14
N PHE A 241 -17.80 -15.23 12.01
CA PHE A 241 -17.82 -14.40 10.82
C PHE A 241 -17.62 -15.25 9.58
N VAL A 242 -18.14 -14.75 8.46
CA VAL A 242 -17.96 -15.31 7.13
C VAL A 242 -18.00 -14.20 6.09
N SER A 243 -17.32 -14.42 4.97
CA SER A 243 -17.41 -13.58 3.78
C SER A 243 -17.13 -14.41 2.55
N ASP A 244 -17.76 -14.04 1.44
CA ASP A 244 -17.40 -14.60 0.15
C ASP A 244 -16.07 -14.06 -0.35
N LEU A 245 -15.33 -14.91 -1.06
CA LEU A 245 -14.00 -14.61 -1.56
C LEU A 245 -13.92 -14.99 -3.04
N TYR A 246 -13.73 -13.97 -3.88
CA TYR A 246 -13.68 -14.09 -5.35
C TYR A 246 -12.42 -13.42 -5.91
N PRO A 247 -11.22 -14.02 -5.77
CA PRO A 247 -10.02 -13.43 -6.33
C PRO A 247 -9.99 -13.57 -7.84
N SER A 248 -9.72 -12.46 -8.52
CA SER A 248 -9.46 -12.44 -9.96
C SER A 248 -7.96 -12.52 -10.20
N LEU A 249 -7.51 -13.64 -10.77
CA LEU A 249 -6.09 -13.83 -11.09
C LEU A 249 -5.72 -13.02 -12.33
N ARG A 250 -4.55 -12.38 -12.26
CA ARG A 250 -3.95 -11.63 -13.37
C ARG A 250 -2.45 -11.85 -13.42
N TYR A 251 -1.86 -11.50 -14.54
CA TYR A 251 -0.40 -11.57 -14.72
C TYR A 251 0.11 -10.38 -15.51
N TYR A 252 1.39 -10.07 -15.34
CA TYR A 252 2.10 -9.04 -16.09
C TYR A 252 2.74 -9.68 -17.33
N ASN A 253 2.34 -9.20 -18.51
CA ASN A 253 2.86 -9.72 -19.79
C ASN A 253 4.06 -8.92 -20.34
N GLY A 254 4.57 -7.95 -19.58
CA GLY A 254 5.62 -7.03 -19.99
C GLY A 254 5.13 -5.63 -20.40
N SER A 255 3.82 -5.45 -20.61
CA SER A 255 3.20 -4.15 -20.92
C SER A 255 1.90 -3.88 -20.16
N ASP A 256 1.09 -4.92 -19.96
CA ASP A 256 -0.29 -4.83 -19.44
C ASP A 256 -0.56 -5.87 -18.34
N TRP A 257 -1.74 -5.75 -17.74
CA TRP A 257 -2.26 -6.62 -16.68
C TRP A 257 -3.53 -7.38 -17.12
N PRO A 258 -3.45 -8.32 -18.07
CA PRO A 258 -4.59 -9.17 -18.43
C PRO A 258 -5.07 -10.00 -17.23
N TYR A 259 -6.39 -10.14 -17.13
CA TYR A 259 -7.00 -11.21 -16.34
C TYR A 259 -6.79 -12.55 -17.03
N ASP A 260 -6.57 -13.61 -16.26
CA ASP A 260 -6.46 -14.95 -16.82
C ASP A 260 -7.82 -15.68 -16.88
N SER A 261 -7.88 -16.77 -17.63
CA SER A 261 -9.07 -17.60 -17.89
C SER A 261 -9.41 -18.53 -16.73
N ILE A 262 -9.27 -18.01 -15.52
CA ILE A 262 -9.30 -18.71 -14.26
C ILE A 262 -10.34 -18.06 -13.35
N SER A 263 -11.23 -18.86 -12.79
CA SER A 263 -12.12 -18.42 -11.72
C SER A 263 -11.83 -19.15 -10.42
N VAL A 264 -11.72 -18.36 -9.36
CA VAL A 264 -11.56 -18.79 -7.99
C VAL A 264 -12.70 -18.20 -7.20
N TYR A 265 -13.42 -19.04 -6.46
CA TYR A 265 -14.51 -18.61 -5.61
C TYR A 265 -14.55 -19.48 -4.36
N GLY A 266 -14.95 -18.90 -3.24
CA GLY A 266 -15.01 -19.63 -1.98
C GLY A 266 -15.54 -18.79 -0.84
N LEU A 267 -15.44 -19.35 0.35
CA LEU A 267 -15.77 -18.68 1.60
C LEU A 267 -14.49 -18.49 2.41
N LEU A 268 -14.42 -17.40 3.18
CA LEU A 268 -13.48 -17.18 4.27
C LEU A 268 -14.28 -17.08 5.56
N GLY A 269 -13.89 -17.81 6.61
CA GLY A 269 -14.57 -17.70 7.91
C GLY A 269 -13.70 -18.18 9.08
N GLY A 270 -14.25 -18.01 10.29
CA GLY A 270 -13.64 -18.48 11.53
C GLY A 270 -14.67 -18.71 12.64
N THR A 271 -14.36 -19.64 13.55
CA THR A 271 -15.19 -20.01 14.71
C THR A 271 -14.91 -19.20 15.97
N ASP A 272 -13.78 -18.50 16.00
CA ASP A 272 -13.39 -17.61 17.09
C ASP A 272 -13.70 -16.15 16.75
N SER A 273 -13.99 -15.34 17.78
CA SER A 273 -14.33 -13.92 17.57
C SER A 273 -13.08 -13.09 17.25
N LEU A 274 -13.14 -12.30 16.16
CA LEU A 274 -12.07 -11.35 15.79
C LEU A 274 -11.85 -10.27 16.85
N TRP A 275 -12.86 -9.97 17.66
CA TRP A 275 -12.91 -8.73 18.46
C TRP A 275 -12.05 -8.78 19.72
N GLY A 276 -11.62 -9.97 20.14
CA GLY A 276 -10.66 -10.19 21.22
C GLY A 276 -9.21 -10.41 20.75
N SER A 277 -8.95 -10.37 19.44
CA SER A 277 -7.63 -10.66 18.88
C SER A 277 -6.62 -9.54 19.10
N SER A 278 -5.33 -9.88 19.02
CA SER A 278 -4.21 -8.95 19.01
C SER A 278 -3.03 -9.54 18.23
N ALA A 279 -2.02 -8.74 17.91
CA ALA A 279 -0.82 -9.24 17.21
C ALA A 279 -0.15 -10.44 17.91
N SER A 280 -0.21 -10.50 19.25
CA SER A 280 0.32 -11.60 20.05
C SER A 280 -0.63 -12.79 20.21
N SER A 281 -1.89 -12.64 19.82
CA SER A 281 -2.94 -13.67 19.92
C SER A 281 -3.92 -13.53 18.75
N PRO A 282 -3.46 -13.81 17.52
CA PRO A 282 -4.32 -13.72 16.34
C PRO A 282 -5.35 -14.86 16.32
N VAL A 283 -6.46 -14.64 15.62
CA VAL A 283 -7.51 -15.64 15.39
C VAL A 283 -7.21 -16.42 14.13
N THR A 284 -7.40 -17.74 14.17
CA THR A 284 -7.28 -18.61 12.99
C THR A 284 -8.42 -18.35 12.01
N ILE A 285 -8.09 -18.23 10.73
CA ILE A 285 -9.05 -18.06 9.64
C ILE A 285 -8.84 -19.16 8.61
N ARG A 286 -9.91 -19.59 7.95
CA ARG A 286 -9.85 -20.58 6.87
C ARG A 286 -10.65 -20.15 5.68
N ALA A 287 -10.07 -20.40 4.50
CA ALA A 287 -10.76 -20.24 3.24
C ALA A 287 -10.84 -21.57 2.50
N LEU A 288 -11.97 -21.81 1.85
CA LEU A 288 -12.22 -23.02 1.09
C LEU A 288 -13.18 -22.71 -0.06
N GLY A 289 -12.92 -23.30 -1.22
CA GLY A 289 -13.71 -23.00 -2.39
C GLY A 289 -13.39 -23.85 -3.61
N GLN A 290 -13.94 -23.42 -4.73
CA GLN A 290 -13.81 -24.06 -6.02
C GLN A 290 -12.94 -23.24 -6.97
N TRP A 291 -12.38 -23.96 -7.93
CA TRP A 291 -11.49 -23.50 -8.96
C TRP A 291 -11.97 -24.02 -10.32
N SER A 292 -12.02 -23.16 -11.33
CA SER A 292 -12.38 -23.57 -12.69
C SER A 292 -11.58 -22.83 -13.75
N LEU A 293 -11.28 -23.56 -14.82
CA LEU A 293 -10.70 -23.04 -16.06
C LEU A 293 -11.79 -22.95 -17.11
N TYR A 294 -11.87 -21.83 -17.83
CA TYR A 294 -12.80 -21.68 -18.96
C TYR A 294 -12.09 -21.64 -20.32
N ASP A 295 -10.78 -21.38 -20.32
CA ASP A 295 -9.90 -21.45 -21.49
C ASP A 295 -8.46 -21.77 -21.02
N SER A 296 -7.52 -21.85 -21.96
CA SER A 296 -6.10 -22.06 -21.71
C SER A 296 -5.50 -20.86 -20.96
N PRO A 297 -4.86 -21.07 -19.80
CA PRO A 297 -4.22 -19.98 -19.06
C PRO A 297 -3.13 -19.27 -19.88
N GLY A 298 -3.08 -17.96 -19.77
CA GLY A 298 -2.05 -17.12 -20.38
C GLY A 298 -0.72 -17.14 -19.61
N SER A 299 -0.74 -17.57 -18.35
CA SER A 299 0.44 -17.67 -17.48
C SER A 299 0.37 -18.88 -16.55
N THR A 300 1.53 -19.29 -16.02
CA THR A 300 1.64 -20.31 -14.96
C THR A 300 1.89 -19.68 -13.58
N SER A 301 1.86 -18.35 -13.50
CA SER A 301 2.05 -17.60 -12.27
C SER A 301 1.23 -16.33 -12.31
N HIS A 302 0.58 -16.02 -11.20
CA HIS A 302 -0.39 -14.95 -11.11
C HIS A 302 -0.22 -14.15 -9.84
N ILE A 303 -0.73 -12.94 -9.85
CA ILE A 303 -1.06 -12.19 -8.65
C ILE A 303 -2.56 -11.95 -8.59
N PHE A 304 -3.05 -11.59 -7.42
CA PHE A 304 -4.40 -11.10 -7.25
C PHE A 304 -4.46 -10.00 -6.21
N ASN A 305 -5.32 -9.02 -6.49
CA ASN A 305 -5.86 -8.12 -5.50
C ASN A 305 -7.38 -8.32 -5.48
N THR A 306 -7.96 -8.55 -4.32
CA THR A 306 -9.41 -8.73 -4.17
C THR A 306 -9.92 -8.06 -2.90
N VAL A 307 -11.24 -7.96 -2.79
CA VAL A 307 -11.92 -7.34 -1.67
C VAL A 307 -12.98 -8.29 -1.14
N THR A 308 -13.15 -8.32 0.18
CA THR A 308 -14.28 -9.02 0.82
C THR A 308 -14.83 -8.16 1.94
N TYR A 309 -16.06 -8.42 2.35
CA TYR A 309 -16.71 -7.72 3.44
C TYR A 309 -17.55 -8.70 4.25
N SER A 310 -17.77 -8.38 5.53
CA SER A 310 -18.56 -9.23 6.42
C SER A 310 -19.98 -9.40 5.90
N HIS A 311 -20.49 -10.63 5.95
CA HIS A 311 -21.87 -10.95 5.58
C HIS A 311 -22.49 -11.90 6.62
N ASN A 312 -23.63 -11.52 7.17
CA ASN A 312 -24.40 -12.32 8.11
C ASN A 312 -25.55 -13.01 7.36
N TYR A 313 -25.40 -14.31 7.08
CA TYR A 313 -26.39 -15.06 6.30
C TYR A 313 -27.70 -15.33 7.07
N LYS A 314 -27.76 -15.05 8.38
CA LYS A 314 -28.99 -15.26 9.17
C LYS A 314 -30.01 -14.14 8.96
N ASP A 315 -29.55 -12.94 8.63
CA ASP A 315 -30.39 -11.74 8.45
C ASP A 315 -30.04 -10.89 7.22
N ALA A 316 -29.09 -11.37 6.40
CA ALA A 316 -28.57 -10.70 5.21
C ALA A 316 -27.91 -9.34 5.46
N SER A 317 -27.49 -9.04 6.71
CA SER A 317 -26.78 -7.80 7.03
C SER A 317 -25.28 -7.88 6.70
N MET A 318 -24.64 -6.72 6.52
CA MET A 318 -23.18 -6.59 6.32
C MET A 318 -22.42 -6.61 7.65
N THR A 319 -22.75 -7.54 8.54
CA THR A 319 -22.11 -7.71 9.85
C THR A 319 -21.56 -9.12 10.02
N THR A 320 -20.79 -9.35 11.08
CA THR A 320 -20.45 -10.67 11.59
C THR A 320 -21.57 -11.20 12.49
N TYR A 321 -21.56 -12.50 12.80
CA TYR A 321 -22.56 -13.13 13.66
C TYR A 321 -22.48 -12.70 15.13
N ASP A 322 -21.35 -12.12 15.54
CA ASP A 322 -21.10 -11.58 16.88
C ASP A 322 -21.12 -10.03 16.92
N GLY A 323 -21.63 -9.39 15.86
CA GLY A 323 -22.07 -7.99 15.87
C GLY A 323 -20.99 -6.93 15.61
N GLY A 324 -19.96 -7.27 14.82
CA GLY A 324 -19.06 -6.28 14.22
C GLY A 324 -19.19 -6.26 12.70
N SER A 325 -18.33 -5.52 12.01
CA SER A 325 -18.26 -5.52 10.55
C SER A 325 -16.82 -5.30 10.10
N TYR A 326 -16.48 -5.83 8.92
CA TYR A 326 -15.17 -5.62 8.32
C TYR A 326 -15.23 -5.43 6.80
N TYR A 327 -14.18 -4.79 6.28
CA TYR A 327 -13.85 -4.70 4.86
C TYR A 327 -12.39 -5.09 4.70
N LEU A 328 -12.09 -6.11 3.91
CA LEU A 328 -10.74 -6.65 3.73
C LEU A 328 -10.24 -6.42 2.31
N LEU A 329 -8.98 -6.03 2.20
CA LEU A 329 -8.18 -6.11 0.98
C LEU A 329 -7.26 -7.32 1.09
N TYR A 330 -6.96 -7.92 -0.06
CA TYR A 330 -6.01 -9.02 -0.19
C TYR A 330 -5.00 -8.65 -1.26
N GLY A 331 -3.72 -8.92 -0.99
CA GLY A 331 -2.66 -8.86 -1.98
C GLY A 331 -1.89 -10.18 -1.94
N GLY A 332 -1.95 -10.95 -3.02
CA GLY A 332 -1.41 -12.31 -3.05
C GLY A 332 -0.92 -12.79 -4.41
N LEU A 333 -0.43 -14.03 -4.42
CA LEU A 333 0.06 -14.74 -5.59
C LEU A 333 -0.55 -16.13 -5.71
N GLU A 334 -0.61 -16.62 -6.94
CA GLU A 334 -0.76 -18.03 -7.26
C GLU A 334 0.48 -18.49 -8.04
N LEU A 335 1.10 -19.58 -7.59
CA LEU A 335 2.27 -20.15 -8.24
C LEU A 335 2.25 -21.68 -8.09
N ASN A 336 2.14 -22.39 -9.21
CA ASN A 336 2.20 -23.85 -9.27
C ASN A 336 1.19 -24.53 -8.33
N GLY A 337 -0.03 -24.02 -8.26
CA GLY A 337 -1.08 -24.54 -7.39
C GLY A 337 -0.86 -24.25 -5.90
N GLN A 338 -0.02 -23.27 -5.57
CA GLN A 338 0.10 -22.70 -4.22
C GLN A 338 -0.42 -21.27 -4.23
N MET A 339 -1.14 -20.89 -3.19
CA MET A 339 -1.70 -19.55 -3.05
C MET A 339 -1.22 -18.94 -1.74
N ASP A 340 -0.68 -17.72 -1.79
CA ASP A 340 -0.29 -16.94 -0.61
C ASP A 340 -0.88 -15.54 -0.71
N ALA A 341 -1.41 -15.01 0.39
CA ALA A 341 -1.88 -13.63 0.43
C ALA A 341 -1.70 -12.98 1.80
N ASN A 342 -1.37 -11.69 1.78
CA ASN A 342 -1.47 -10.82 2.92
C ASN A 342 -2.84 -10.11 2.91
N ILE A 343 -3.32 -9.75 4.11
CA ILE A 343 -4.63 -9.15 4.35
C ILE A 343 -4.45 -7.87 5.16
N ALA A 344 -5.06 -6.78 4.68
CA ALA A 344 -5.26 -5.56 5.44
C ALA A 344 -6.74 -5.16 5.35
N GLY A 345 -7.34 -4.76 6.45
CA GLY A 345 -8.77 -4.48 6.52
C GLY A 345 -9.14 -3.32 7.44
N LEU A 346 -10.35 -2.82 7.30
CA LEU A 346 -11.01 -1.89 8.21
C LEU A 346 -12.07 -2.65 9.00
N TYR A 347 -12.25 -2.34 10.28
CA TYR A 347 -13.34 -2.90 11.08
C TYR A 347 -14.08 -1.85 11.92
N ILE A 348 -15.32 -2.20 12.30
CA ILE A 348 -16.10 -1.52 13.33
C ILE A 348 -16.68 -2.56 14.30
N LYS A 349 -16.53 -2.33 15.60
CA LYS A 349 -17.20 -3.10 16.66
C LYS A 349 -17.47 -2.21 17.87
N ASP A 350 -18.70 -2.17 18.35
CA ASP A 350 -19.11 -1.48 19.59
C ASP A 350 -18.63 -0.01 19.67
N GLY A 351 -18.74 0.74 18.56
CA GLY A 351 -18.31 2.13 18.47
C GLY A 351 -16.79 2.34 18.38
N LYS A 352 -16.01 1.28 18.18
CA LYS A 352 -14.57 1.32 17.98
C LYS A 352 -14.22 0.85 16.58
N ALA A 353 -13.18 1.46 16.00
CA ALA A 353 -12.72 1.13 14.67
C ALA A 353 -11.19 1.09 14.58
N GLY A 354 -10.70 0.43 13.53
CA GLY A 354 -9.29 0.37 13.22
C GLY A 354 -8.98 -0.67 12.15
N PHE A 355 -7.82 -1.31 12.25
CA PHE A 355 -7.32 -2.24 11.24
C PHE A 355 -7.58 -3.70 11.58
N LEU A 356 -7.72 -4.53 10.55
CA LEU A 356 -7.51 -5.98 10.60
C LEU A 356 -6.28 -6.32 9.78
N ILE A 357 -5.36 -7.10 10.34
CA ILE A 357 -4.09 -7.45 9.71
C ILE A 357 -3.93 -8.96 9.78
N GLY A 358 -3.55 -9.59 8.67
CA GLY A 358 -3.42 -11.04 8.61
C GLY A 358 -2.79 -11.55 7.33
N SER A 359 -2.80 -12.87 7.19
CA SER A 359 -2.34 -13.56 5.98
C SER A 359 -3.01 -14.93 5.87
N ILE A 360 -3.00 -15.50 4.66
CA ILE A 360 -3.44 -16.86 4.35
C ILE A 360 -2.44 -17.52 3.40
N ALA A 361 -2.27 -18.83 3.55
CA ALA A 361 -1.50 -19.67 2.64
C ALA A 361 -2.25 -20.97 2.36
N GLY A 362 -2.15 -21.48 1.14
CA GLY A 362 -3.06 -22.48 0.64
C GLY A 362 -2.60 -23.24 -0.60
N SER A 363 -3.43 -24.20 -1.00
CA SER A 363 -3.18 -25.06 -2.15
C SER A 363 -4.40 -25.10 -3.08
N ILE A 364 -4.13 -25.20 -4.38
CA ILE A 364 -5.11 -25.41 -5.44
C ILE A 364 -4.96 -26.83 -5.96
N TYR A 365 -6.05 -27.57 -5.95
CA TYR A 365 -6.18 -28.93 -6.43
C TYR A 365 -6.89 -28.91 -7.77
N GLN A 366 -6.14 -28.57 -8.82
CA GLN A 366 -6.67 -28.33 -10.17
C GLN A 366 -7.47 -29.52 -10.71
N ASP A 367 -6.99 -30.75 -10.51
CA ASP A 367 -7.64 -31.98 -10.99
C ASP A 367 -9.06 -32.19 -10.47
N ILE A 368 -9.38 -31.64 -9.29
CA ILE A 368 -10.70 -31.74 -8.67
C ILE A 368 -11.42 -30.39 -8.61
N GLY A 369 -10.82 -29.32 -9.15
CA GLY A 369 -11.41 -27.98 -9.17
C GLY A 369 -11.67 -27.41 -7.77
N MET A 370 -10.80 -27.68 -6.80
CA MET A 370 -10.93 -27.22 -5.41
C MET A 370 -9.70 -26.44 -4.96
N TRP A 371 -9.85 -25.59 -3.95
CA TRP A 371 -8.71 -24.95 -3.28
C TRP A 371 -9.02 -24.72 -1.80
N ASN A 372 -7.99 -24.66 -0.97
CA ASN A 372 -8.11 -24.28 0.44
C ASN A 372 -6.95 -23.37 0.87
N ALA A 373 -7.17 -22.56 1.90
CA ALA A 373 -6.14 -21.80 2.56
C ALA A 373 -6.42 -21.67 4.06
N GLU A 374 -5.37 -21.54 4.85
CA GLU A 374 -5.44 -21.29 6.29
C GLU A 374 -4.47 -20.17 6.65
N GLY A 375 -4.80 -19.44 7.72
CA GLY A 375 -3.96 -18.36 8.18
C GLY A 375 -4.47 -17.77 9.48
N SER A 376 -4.12 -16.51 9.72
CA SER A 376 -4.54 -15.84 10.94
C SER A 376 -4.75 -14.34 10.72
N MET A 377 -5.56 -13.74 11.58
CA MET A 377 -5.90 -12.32 11.54
C MET A 377 -6.02 -11.75 12.95
N TYR A 378 -5.61 -10.50 13.13
CA TYR A 378 -5.80 -9.76 14.37
C TYR A 378 -6.25 -8.33 14.11
N LYS A 379 -6.83 -7.71 15.13
CA LYS A 379 -7.24 -6.30 15.09
C LYS A 379 -6.22 -5.35 15.72
N GLU A 380 -6.21 -4.12 15.25
CA GLU A 380 -5.62 -2.96 15.92
C GLU A 380 -6.66 -1.83 16.03
N GLU A 381 -6.97 -1.40 17.25
CA GLU A 381 -7.87 -0.27 17.49
C GLU A 381 -7.18 1.07 17.21
N LYS A 382 -7.89 2.01 16.57
CA LYS A 382 -7.34 3.32 16.18
C LYS A 382 -8.19 4.49 16.65
N ILE A 383 -9.52 4.40 16.52
CA ILE A 383 -10.43 5.49 16.87
C ILE A 383 -11.72 4.98 17.49
N ASP A 384 -12.38 5.85 18.25
CA ASP A 384 -13.81 5.73 18.52
C ASP A 384 -14.59 6.33 17.35
N THR A 385 -15.77 5.77 17.05
CA THR A 385 -16.63 6.18 15.93
C THR A 385 -18.11 6.04 16.27
N ASN A 386 -18.93 6.91 15.69
CA ASN A 386 -20.39 6.81 15.76
C ASN A 386 -20.98 6.01 14.58
N VAL A 387 -20.16 5.60 13.62
CA VAL A 387 -20.60 4.78 12.49
C VAL A 387 -21.02 3.40 13.01
N PRO A 388 -22.27 2.97 12.81
CA PRO A 388 -22.70 1.65 13.24
C PRO A 388 -22.08 0.57 12.33
N ALA A 389 -21.88 -0.63 12.86
CA ALA A 389 -21.13 -1.69 12.19
C ALA A 389 -21.70 -2.02 10.80
N GLU A 390 -23.03 -2.14 10.69
CA GLU A 390 -23.75 -2.41 9.44
C GLU A 390 -23.54 -1.33 8.35
N SER A 391 -23.08 -0.13 8.73
CA SER A 391 -22.85 0.99 7.81
C SER A 391 -21.40 1.14 7.38
N LEU A 392 -20.48 0.26 7.81
CA LEU A 392 -19.06 0.33 7.44
C LEU A 392 -18.85 0.53 5.94
N ASN A 393 -19.46 -0.31 5.10
CA ASN A 393 -19.27 -0.26 3.64
C ASN A 393 -19.70 1.08 3.00
N SER A 394 -20.71 1.75 3.55
CA SER A 394 -21.16 3.07 3.08
C SER A 394 -20.33 4.24 3.60
N ASN A 395 -19.40 3.97 4.52
CA ASN A 395 -18.55 4.92 5.25
C ASN A 395 -17.07 4.72 4.92
N ILE A 396 -16.77 4.14 3.75
CA ILE A 396 -15.42 3.96 3.25
C ILE A 396 -15.14 5.03 2.18
N TRP A 397 -14.06 5.77 2.38
CA TRP A 397 -13.49 6.65 1.37
C TRP A 397 -12.61 5.86 0.42
N TYR A 398 -12.58 6.26 -0.85
CA TYR A 398 -11.85 5.57 -1.91
C TYR A 398 -10.77 6.50 -2.47
N GLY A 399 -9.52 6.02 -2.45
CA GLY A 399 -8.38 6.66 -3.09
C GLY A 399 -7.54 5.65 -3.88
N SER A 400 -6.45 6.14 -4.45
CA SER A 400 -5.50 5.39 -5.28
C SER A 400 -4.06 5.80 -5.00
N LEU A 401 -3.14 4.89 -5.29
CA LEU A 401 -1.69 5.13 -5.30
C LEU A 401 -1.17 5.02 -6.73
N TYR A 402 -0.24 5.89 -7.07
CA TYR A 402 0.50 5.88 -8.32
C TYR A 402 1.98 5.97 -7.99
N GLY A 403 2.82 5.31 -8.78
CA GLY A 403 4.24 5.34 -8.49
C GLY A 403 5.06 4.37 -9.30
N ASN A 404 6.36 4.54 -9.17
CA ASN A 404 7.37 3.66 -9.73
C ASN A 404 8.23 3.08 -8.61
N MET A 405 8.87 1.96 -8.91
CA MET A 405 9.84 1.30 -8.06
C MET A 405 11.18 1.17 -8.78
N SER A 406 12.27 1.43 -8.07
CA SER A 406 13.62 1.18 -8.54
C SER A 406 14.52 0.68 -7.41
N ALA A 407 15.30 -0.35 -7.68
CA ALA A 407 16.40 -0.77 -6.83
C ALA A 407 17.71 -0.08 -7.23
N TYR A 408 18.67 -0.05 -6.31
CA TYR A 408 20.05 0.33 -6.61
C TYR A 408 20.99 -0.86 -6.39
N PRO A 409 21.84 -1.24 -7.37
CA PRO A 409 21.87 -0.76 -8.76
C PRO A 409 20.61 -1.12 -9.55
N ASN A 410 20.31 -0.37 -10.62
CA ASN A 410 19.04 -0.33 -11.40
C ASN A 410 18.64 -1.62 -12.15
N ASP A 411 19.02 -2.79 -11.65
CA ASP A 411 18.71 -4.10 -12.22
C ASP A 411 17.32 -4.60 -11.83
N LEU A 412 16.56 -3.85 -11.03
CA LEU A 412 15.17 -4.16 -10.68
C LEU A 412 14.34 -2.87 -10.73
N SER A 413 13.32 -2.87 -11.58
CA SER A 413 12.43 -1.73 -11.77
C SER A 413 10.99 -2.18 -11.97
N GLY A 414 10.03 -1.32 -11.65
CA GLY A 414 8.62 -1.58 -11.89
C GLY A 414 7.74 -0.35 -11.75
N SER A 415 6.48 -0.50 -12.16
CA SER A 415 5.47 0.55 -12.07
C SER A 415 4.17 0.00 -11.50
N ILE A 416 3.46 0.84 -10.75
CA ILE A 416 2.19 0.47 -10.15
C ILE A 416 1.13 0.32 -11.24
N GLY A 417 0.46 -0.82 -11.21
CA GLY A 417 -0.71 -1.10 -12.04
C GLY A 417 -1.99 -0.60 -11.37
N TYR A 418 -2.86 -1.52 -10.95
CA TYR A 418 -4.04 -1.18 -10.17
C TYR A 418 -3.65 -0.87 -8.71
N SER A 419 -4.37 0.05 -8.07
CA SER A 419 -4.21 0.36 -6.66
C SER A 419 -5.53 0.72 -5.99
N ALA A 420 -5.56 0.57 -4.66
CA ALA A 420 -6.69 0.90 -3.83
C ALA A 420 -6.20 1.48 -2.49
N VAL A 421 -6.75 2.62 -2.09
CA VAL A 421 -6.64 3.18 -0.73
C VAL A 421 -8.03 3.24 -0.13
N ARG A 422 -8.19 2.84 1.13
CA ARG A 422 -9.47 2.86 1.84
C ARG A 422 -9.31 3.48 3.23
N THR A 423 -10.23 4.38 3.57
CA THR A 423 -10.24 5.10 4.86
C THR A 423 -11.64 5.05 5.43
N LEU A 424 -11.76 4.83 6.74
CA LEU A 424 -13.04 5.00 7.42
C LEU A 424 -13.33 6.49 7.65
N TYR A 425 -14.53 6.94 7.31
CA TYR A 425 -15.02 8.28 7.65
C TYR A 425 -16.50 8.23 8.07
N ASP A 426 -16.95 9.20 8.87
CA ASP A 426 -18.35 9.33 9.25
C ASP A 426 -19.08 10.23 8.23
N ASN A 427 -19.77 9.62 7.27
CA ASN A 427 -20.49 10.35 6.21
C ASN A 427 -21.64 11.24 6.74
N ALA A 428 -22.13 10.98 7.96
CA ALA A 428 -23.13 11.83 8.61
C ALA A 428 -22.51 12.87 9.56
N GLY A 429 -21.21 12.75 9.83
CA GLY A 429 -20.45 13.58 10.76
C GLY A 429 -19.34 14.37 10.08
N THR A 430 -18.32 14.70 10.88
CA THR A 430 -17.15 15.49 10.45
C THR A 430 -15.84 14.80 10.80
N THR A 431 -15.89 13.55 11.23
CA THR A 431 -14.75 12.79 11.74
C THR A 431 -14.34 11.71 10.75
N TRP A 432 -13.04 11.48 10.64
CA TRP A 432 -12.48 10.40 9.84
C TRP A 432 -11.26 9.82 10.53
N MET A 433 -10.87 8.62 10.12
CA MET A 433 -9.64 7.99 10.59
C MET A 433 -8.44 8.60 9.88
N LYS A 434 -7.44 9.05 10.65
CA LYS A 434 -6.15 9.58 10.14
C LYS A 434 -5.19 8.44 9.76
N GLY A 435 -5.70 7.54 8.94
CA GLY A 435 -5.09 6.28 8.55
C GLY A 435 -6.08 5.43 7.77
N GLY A 436 -5.60 4.34 7.20
CA GLY A 436 -6.38 3.45 6.35
C GLY A 436 -5.57 2.26 5.87
N ILE A 437 -6.12 1.57 4.87
CA ILE A 437 -5.49 0.42 4.24
C ILE A 437 -5.19 0.73 2.78
N TRP A 438 -4.18 0.08 2.22
CA TRP A 438 -3.84 0.22 0.81
C TRP A 438 -3.45 -1.12 0.20
N SER A 439 -3.66 -1.25 -1.11
CA SER A 439 -3.08 -2.32 -1.91
C SER A 439 -2.73 -1.83 -3.32
N PHE A 440 -1.78 -2.50 -3.97
CA PHE A 440 -1.45 -2.23 -5.38
C PHE A 440 -0.90 -3.48 -6.07
N ASP A 441 -0.92 -3.50 -7.40
CA ASP A 441 -0.02 -4.35 -8.17
C ASP A 441 1.22 -3.58 -8.55
N LEU A 442 2.31 -4.31 -8.70
CA LEU A 442 3.58 -3.80 -9.13
C LEU A 442 4.18 -4.80 -10.11
N GLY A 443 4.61 -4.32 -11.27
CA GLY A 443 5.14 -5.19 -12.33
C GLY A 443 6.24 -4.48 -13.08
N GLY A 444 7.21 -5.24 -13.56
CA GLY A 444 8.34 -4.66 -14.27
C GLY A 444 9.39 -5.66 -14.68
N SER A 445 10.60 -5.13 -14.88
CA SER A 445 11.75 -5.88 -15.37
C SER A 445 12.79 -6.06 -14.29
N HIS A 446 13.54 -7.17 -14.39
CA HIS A 446 14.78 -7.34 -13.65
C HIS A 446 15.89 -7.89 -14.55
N GLY A 447 17.14 -7.68 -14.15
CA GLY A 447 18.34 -8.10 -14.84
C GLY A 447 19.49 -8.40 -13.88
N GLY A 448 20.68 -8.63 -14.43
CA GLY A 448 21.88 -8.87 -13.62
C GLY A 448 21.87 -10.16 -12.81
N THR A 449 22.70 -10.20 -11.77
CA THR A 449 22.73 -11.33 -10.82
C THR A 449 21.74 -11.05 -9.70
N ILE A 450 20.82 -11.97 -9.46
CA ILE A 450 19.85 -11.86 -8.36
C ILE A 450 20.60 -11.85 -7.03
N VAL A 451 20.51 -10.75 -6.28
CA VAL A 451 21.07 -10.60 -4.93
C VAL A 451 19.96 -10.71 -3.88
N THR A 452 20.25 -11.35 -2.75
CA THR A 452 19.36 -11.44 -1.59
C THR A 452 20.18 -11.19 -0.32
N PRO A 453 19.76 -10.29 0.59
CA PRO A 453 18.58 -9.45 0.48
C PRO A 453 18.74 -8.38 -0.61
N TRP A 454 17.63 -8.04 -1.29
CA TRP A 454 17.56 -6.86 -2.14
C TRP A 454 16.82 -5.73 -1.42
N THR A 455 17.10 -4.49 -1.86
CA THR A 455 16.40 -3.29 -1.40
C THR A 455 15.97 -2.46 -2.59
N ALA A 456 14.86 -1.74 -2.45
CA ALA A 456 14.38 -0.82 -3.47
C ALA A 456 13.66 0.36 -2.82
N VAL A 457 13.38 1.38 -3.61
CA VAL A 457 12.48 2.47 -3.24
C VAL A 457 11.25 2.43 -4.14
N VAL A 458 10.09 2.70 -3.57
CA VAL A 458 8.82 2.83 -4.30
C VAL A 458 8.10 4.08 -3.84
N GLY A 459 7.55 4.85 -4.77
CA GLY A 459 6.83 6.07 -4.41
C GLY A 459 6.22 6.77 -5.60
N GLY A 460 5.42 7.78 -5.30
CA GLY A 460 4.73 8.59 -6.29
C GLY A 460 3.62 9.43 -5.66
N GLN A 461 2.56 9.66 -6.43
CA GLN A 461 1.38 10.39 -5.98
C GLN A 461 0.37 9.45 -5.32
N GLY A 462 -0.47 9.98 -4.45
CA GLY A 462 -1.55 9.20 -3.87
C GLY A 462 -2.67 10.06 -3.29
N ASP A 463 -3.86 9.46 -3.24
CA ASP A 463 -5.05 10.03 -2.65
C ASP A 463 -5.26 9.41 -1.26
N PHE A 464 -4.83 10.12 -0.22
CA PHE A 464 -4.81 9.62 1.15
C PHE A 464 -5.90 10.26 2.01
N ALA A 465 -6.84 9.46 2.48
CA ALA A 465 -7.95 9.90 3.34
C ALA A 465 -8.77 11.08 2.77
N PRO A 466 -9.94 11.38 3.36
CA PRO A 466 -10.60 12.64 3.09
C PRO A 466 -10.12 13.73 4.06
N TYR A 467 -10.34 14.98 3.68
CA TYR A 467 -10.27 16.13 4.58
C TYR A 467 -11.65 16.80 4.68
N TYR A 468 -12.02 17.27 5.87
CA TYR A 468 -13.31 17.93 6.08
C TYR A 468 -13.20 19.46 5.99
N ASN A 469 -13.83 20.05 4.97
CA ASN A 469 -13.96 21.50 4.79
C ASN A 469 -15.39 21.88 4.39
N GLY A 470 -16.32 21.83 5.35
CA GLY A 470 -17.75 21.97 5.10
C GLY A 470 -18.39 20.77 4.38
N ALA A 471 -17.59 20.00 3.66
CA ALA A 471 -17.85 18.66 3.15
C ALA A 471 -16.52 17.88 3.11
N PHE A 472 -16.60 16.55 3.04
CA PHE A 472 -15.41 15.73 2.79
C PHE A 472 -14.93 15.90 1.34
N ILE A 473 -13.64 16.20 1.21
CA ILE A 473 -12.96 16.38 -0.09
C ILE A 473 -11.71 15.50 -0.14
N LEU A 474 -11.26 15.24 -1.37
CA LEU A 474 -10.02 14.51 -1.64
C LEU A 474 -8.81 15.28 -1.10
N ASP A 475 -7.86 14.57 -0.47
CA ASP A 475 -6.60 15.14 -0.01
C ASP A 475 -5.40 14.50 -0.73
N PRO A 476 -5.12 14.92 -1.98
CA PRO A 476 -4.05 14.35 -2.78
C PRO A 476 -2.68 14.79 -2.25
N GLY A 477 -1.72 13.88 -2.35
CA GLY A 477 -0.36 14.07 -1.87
C GLY A 477 0.65 13.16 -2.55
N TYR A 478 1.76 12.95 -1.84
CA TYR A 478 2.87 12.10 -2.25
C TYR A 478 3.15 11.04 -1.18
N TRP A 479 3.76 9.96 -1.61
CA TRP A 479 4.26 8.92 -0.71
C TRP A 479 5.55 8.33 -1.23
N LEU A 480 6.35 7.82 -0.30
CA LEU A 480 7.63 7.21 -0.59
C LEU A 480 7.94 6.18 0.49
N ALA A 481 8.35 4.99 0.07
CA ALA A 481 8.64 3.87 0.94
C ALA A 481 9.86 3.09 0.48
N ASP A 482 10.61 2.61 1.46
CA ASP A 482 11.68 1.65 1.26
C ASP A 482 11.11 0.24 1.25
N MET A 483 11.65 -0.57 0.34
CA MET A 483 11.51 -2.02 0.34
C MET A 483 12.76 -2.64 0.94
N SER A 484 12.58 -3.41 1.99
CA SER A 484 13.65 -4.06 2.75
C SER A 484 13.40 -5.55 2.91
N ASN A 485 14.41 -6.30 3.36
CA ASN A 485 14.36 -7.77 3.50
C ASN A 485 13.92 -8.49 2.23
N GLY A 486 14.22 -7.90 1.06
CA GLY A 486 13.77 -8.43 -0.21
C GLY A 486 14.35 -9.82 -0.47
N ALA A 487 13.50 -10.79 -0.83
CA ALA A 487 13.90 -12.17 -1.09
C ALA A 487 13.47 -12.65 -2.48
N TRP A 488 14.31 -13.50 -3.08
CA TRP A 488 14.00 -14.27 -4.28
C TRP A 488 14.13 -15.76 -3.95
N ASN A 489 13.07 -16.54 -4.09
CA ASN A 489 13.13 -17.98 -3.88
C ASN A 489 12.06 -18.72 -4.68
N GLY A 490 12.46 -19.71 -5.48
CA GLY A 490 11.54 -20.62 -6.16
C GLY A 490 10.48 -19.91 -7.00
N ASN A 491 10.88 -18.92 -7.81
CA ASN A 491 10.00 -18.05 -8.61
C ASN A 491 9.06 -17.14 -7.80
N LYS A 492 9.28 -16.99 -6.48
CA LYS A 492 8.61 -16.00 -5.62
C LYS A 492 9.53 -14.82 -5.30
N ILE A 493 8.95 -13.63 -5.31
CA ILE A 493 9.58 -12.38 -4.85
C ILE A 493 8.76 -11.82 -3.68
N GLY A 494 9.42 -11.27 -2.67
CA GLY A 494 8.75 -10.55 -1.60
C GLY A 494 9.67 -9.57 -0.89
N ALA A 495 9.09 -8.63 -0.15
CA ALA A 495 9.79 -7.62 0.65
C ALA A 495 8.86 -6.99 1.70
N ASP A 496 9.45 -6.36 2.70
CA ASP A 496 8.75 -5.50 3.65
C ASP A 496 8.75 -4.05 3.12
N ILE A 497 7.62 -3.36 3.24
CA ILE A 497 7.43 -1.98 2.80
C ILE A 497 7.29 -1.09 4.04
N SER A 498 8.10 -0.03 4.14
CA SER A 498 8.02 0.96 5.21
C SER A 498 8.32 2.35 4.65
N GLY A 499 7.48 3.33 4.94
CA GLY A 499 7.60 4.66 4.35
C GLY A 499 6.72 5.71 5.00
N ALA A 500 6.56 6.82 4.27
CA ALA A 500 5.78 7.96 4.69
C ALA A 500 4.88 8.48 3.57
N TYR A 501 3.83 9.21 3.96
CA TYR A 501 2.98 9.98 3.06
C TYR A 501 2.90 11.43 3.54
N LEU A 502 2.72 12.35 2.59
CA LEU A 502 2.54 13.78 2.83
C LEU A 502 1.46 14.31 1.89
N THR A 503 0.41 14.87 2.46
CA THR A 503 -0.68 15.55 1.76
C THR A 503 -0.67 17.05 2.10
N ARG A 504 -1.66 17.80 1.63
CA ARG A 504 -1.77 19.23 1.96
C ARG A 504 -2.22 19.47 3.40
N HIS A 505 -2.84 18.49 4.05
CA HIS A 505 -3.39 18.67 5.39
C HIS A 505 -2.78 17.73 6.43
N GLN A 506 -2.12 16.65 6.02
CA GLN A 506 -1.58 15.67 6.96
C GLN A 506 -0.35 14.94 6.43
N MET A 507 0.45 14.44 7.35
CA MET A 507 1.57 13.53 7.10
C MET A 507 1.50 12.33 8.02
N GLY A 508 2.07 11.20 7.60
CA GLY A 508 2.13 10.01 8.45
C GLY A 508 2.98 8.92 7.85
N THR A 509 2.82 7.71 8.38
CA THR A 509 3.63 6.53 8.01
C THR A 509 2.80 5.54 7.22
N MET A 510 3.45 4.72 6.38
CA MET A 510 2.84 3.59 5.71
C MET A 510 3.70 2.35 5.83
N ASN A 511 3.06 1.19 6.04
CA ASN A 511 3.74 -0.09 6.25
C ASN A 511 2.97 -1.20 5.54
N GLY A 512 3.67 -2.21 5.04
CA GLY A 512 3.04 -3.35 4.38
C GLY A 512 4.04 -4.40 3.93
N HIS A 513 3.56 -5.29 3.08
CA HIS A 513 4.35 -6.37 2.50
C HIS A 513 4.08 -6.50 1.01
N LEU A 514 5.12 -6.91 0.28
CA LEU A 514 5.09 -7.25 -1.13
C LEU A 514 5.15 -8.77 -1.27
N LEU A 515 4.26 -9.36 -2.05
CA LEU A 515 4.31 -10.77 -2.44
C LEU A 515 4.04 -10.93 -3.93
N GLY A 516 4.87 -11.71 -4.62
CA GLY A 516 4.78 -11.82 -6.06
C GLY A 516 5.55 -12.99 -6.66
N THR A 517 5.60 -13.02 -7.98
CA THR A 517 6.32 -14.02 -8.75
C THR A 517 7.31 -13.38 -9.72
N TYR A 518 8.31 -14.15 -10.14
CA TYR A 518 9.27 -13.71 -11.13
C TYR A 518 9.64 -14.83 -12.10
N ASN A 519 10.05 -14.43 -13.30
CA ASN A 519 10.66 -15.30 -14.30
C ASN A 519 12.05 -14.75 -14.67
N ASN A 520 12.61 -15.12 -15.82
CA ASN A 520 13.98 -14.75 -16.18
C ASN A 520 14.21 -13.26 -16.44
N THR A 521 13.18 -12.49 -16.83
CA THR A 521 13.34 -11.09 -17.27
C THR A 521 12.31 -10.13 -16.67
N THR A 522 11.21 -10.66 -16.14
CA THR A 522 10.10 -9.88 -15.59
C THR A 522 9.69 -10.42 -14.23
N TRP A 523 9.02 -9.55 -13.48
CA TRP A 523 8.45 -9.87 -12.18
C TRP A 523 7.13 -9.14 -12.01
N GLN A 524 6.32 -9.63 -11.08
CA GLN A 524 5.02 -9.09 -10.73
C GLN A 524 4.77 -9.33 -9.23
N ALA A 525 4.05 -8.45 -8.57
CA ALA A 525 3.72 -8.58 -7.17
C ALA A 525 2.46 -7.80 -6.79
N ALA A 526 1.83 -8.20 -5.70
CA ALA A 526 0.83 -7.42 -4.99
C ALA A 526 1.46 -6.85 -3.71
N GLY A 527 1.37 -5.53 -3.55
CA GLY A 527 1.67 -4.84 -2.30
C GLY A 527 0.40 -4.64 -1.49
N ILE A 528 0.46 -4.83 -0.18
CA ILE A 528 -0.67 -4.56 0.71
C ILE A 528 -0.21 -4.11 2.09
N GLY A 529 -0.96 -3.20 2.71
CA GLY A 529 -0.61 -2.69 4.02
C GLY A 529 -1.57 -1.66 4.58
N THR A 530 -1.07 -0.92 5.57
CA THR A 530 -1.76 0.16 6.27
C THR A 530 -0.99 1.47 6.10
N TYR A 531 -1.69 2.59 6.19
CA TYR A 531 -1.09 3.90 6.44
C TYR A 531 -1.75 4.48 7.69
N ASP A 532 -0.98 5.15 8.53
CA ASP A 532 -1.42 5.52 9.88
C ASP A 532 -0.57 6.66 10.44
N ASN A 533 -0.78 6.99 11.73
CA ASN A 533 -0.09 8.04 12.47
C ASN A 533 -0.22 9.41 11.79
N GLY A 534 -1.38 9.67 11.17
CA GLY A 534 -1.64 10.94 10.49
C GLY A 534 -1.64 12.11 11.48
N GLN A 535 -0.71 13.04 11.27
CA GLN A 535 -0.61 14.32 11.97
C GLN A 535 -1.08 15.44 11.06
N GLU A 536 -1.89 16.34 11.58
CA GLU A 536 -2.33 17.52 10.83
C GLU A 536 -1.16 18.50 10.67
N LEU A 537 -1.01 19.03 9.47
CA LEU A 537 -0.05 20.09 9.19
C LEU A 537 -0.59 21.42 9.71
N ALA A 538 0.25 22.14 10.44
CA ALA A 538 -0.03 23.52 10.84
C ALA A 538 0.13 24.51 9.68
N TYR A 539 0.93 24.15 8.68
CA TYR A 539 1.08 24.88 7.43
C TYR A 539 1.49 23.94 6.29
N SER A 540 1.13 24.28 5.08
CA SER A 540 1.57 23.59 3.87
C SER A 540 1.66 24.53 2.67
N ALA A 541 2.55 24.21 1.75
CA ALA A 541 2.73 24.88 0.48
C ALA A 541 2.89 23.89 -0.66
N ASP A 542 2.32 24.25 -1.80
CA ASP A 542 2.58 23.59 -3.08
C ASP A 542 3.72 24.32 -3.80
N THR A 543 4.47 23.57 -4.61
CA THR A 543 5.38 24.18 -5.59
C THR A 543 4.58 24.86 -6.70
N LEU A 544 4.61 26.20 -6.70
CA LEU A 544 3.99 27.03 -7.74
C LEU A 544 4.84 27.03 -9.02
N LEU A 545 6.15 27.19 -8.86
CA LEU A 545 7.15 27.15 -9.93
C LEU A 545 8.37 26.41 -9.38
N GLY A 546 8.85 25.39 -10.09
CA GLY A 546 10.02 24.63 -9.66
C GLY A 546 10.82 24.18 -10.86
N ASN A 547 12.06 24.67 -10.95
CA ASN A 547 12.93 24.49 -12.10
C ASN A 547 14.30 23.97 -11.67
N TRP A 548 14.85 23.08 -12.49
CA TRP A 548 16.27 22.81 -12.53
C TRP A 548 16.98 23.89 -13.34
N ALA A 549 18.21 24.21 -12.97
CA ALA A 549 18.99 25.22 -13.67
C ALA A 549 20.49 24.94 -13.60
N HIS A 550 21.22 25.58 -14.50
CA HIS A 550 22.67 25.70 -14.42
C HIS A 550 23.06 27.15 -14.67
N TYR A 551 24.26 27.50 -14.24
CA TYR A 551 24.82 28.82 -14.47
C TYR A 551 25.72 28.80 -15.71
N ASP A 552 25.45 29.70 -16.66
CA ASP A 552 26.29 29.97 -17.82
C ASP A 552 26.88 31.38 -17.71
N ALA A 553 28.19 31.52 -17.94
CA ALA A 553 28.87 32.80 -17.73
C ALA A 553 28.43 33.91 -18.71
N ALA A 554 27.84 33.56 -19.86
CA ALA A 554 27.37 34.52 -20.87
C ALA A 554 25.86 34.78 -20.76
N ALA A 555 25.06 33.76 -20.45
CA ALA A 555 23.61 33.83 -20.37
C ALA A 555 23.07 34.03 -18.94
N GLY A 556 23.90 33.80 -17.92
CA GLY A 556 23.50 33.85 -16.51
C GLY A 556 22.79 32.56 -16.07
N LEU A 557 21.69 32.70 -15.33
CA LEU A 557 20.88 31.54 -14.94
C LEU A 557 20.11 30.97 -16.13
N VAL A 558 20.37 29.71 -16.48
CA VAL A 558 19.66 28.98 -17.55
C VAL A 558 18.81 27.89 -16.92
N THR A 559 17.49 28.00 -17.09
CA THR A 559 16.53 27.00 -16.60
C THR A 559 16.33 25.88 -17.61
N ASP A 560 16.31 24.65 -17.13
CA ASP A 560 16.08 23.46 -17.94
C ASP A 560 14.58 23.16 -18.14
N SER A 561 14.29 22.37 -19.17
CA SER A 561 12.98 21.72 -19.34
C SER A 561 12.85 20.54 -18.37
N GLY A 562 12.57 20.82 -17.10
CA GLY A 562 12.35 19.79 -16.09
C GLY A 562 11.63 20.35 -14.86
N ALA A 563 10.51 19.74 -14.48
CA ALA A 563 9.75 20.18 -13.33
C ALA A 563 10.39 19.68 -12.02
N PHE A 564 10.32 20.52 -10.99
CA PHE A 564 10.56 20.15 -9.59
C PHE A 564 9.28 20.49 -8.81
N ALA A 565 8.43 19.49 -8.55
CA ALA A 565 7.11 19.70 -7.98
C ALA A 565 6.95 18.94 -6.65
N GLY A 566 6.12 19.44 -5.74
CA GLY A 566 5.80 18.73 -4.51
C GLY A 566 5.06 19.59 -3.48
N ILE A 567 4.97 19.04 -2.28
CA ILE A 567 4.38 19.67 -1.10
C ILE A 567 5.47 19.83 -0.05
N ILE A 568 5.49 20.96 0.63
CA ILE A 568 6.27 21.20 1.84
C ILE A 568 5.32 21.63 2.96
N GLY A 569 5.59 21.23 4.19
CA GLY A 569 4.80 21.64 5.34
C GLY A 569 5.42 21.21 6.65
N GLY A 570 4.73 21.51 7.74
CA GLY A 570 5.13 21.12 9.07
C GLY A 570 3.97 21.09 10.05
N VAL A 571 4.14 20.36 11.14
CA VAL A 571 3.14 20.23 12.22
C VAL A 571 3.24 21.38 13.23
N SER A 572 4.32 22.14 13.19
CA SER A 572 4.55 23.33 14.00
C SER A 572 4.14 24.59 13.25
N SER A 573 3.48 25.52 13.95
CA SER A 573 3.04 26.79 13.37
C SER A 573 4.23 27.66 12.94
N ILE A 574 4.12 28.26 11.75
CA ILE A 574 5.06 29.27 11.23
C ILE A 574 4.82 30.67 11.80
N PHE A 575 3.75 30.88 12.57
CA PHE A 575 3.43 32.18 13.15
C PHE A 575 3.94 32.31 14.59
N GLY A 576 4.78 33.32 14.86
CA GLY A 576 5.35 33.66 16.17
C GLY A 576 6.88 33.49 16.25
N ASP A 577 7.48 33.73 17.42
CA ASP A 577 8.94 33.56 17.68
C ASP A 577 9.37 32.07 17.75
N LEU A 578 8.65 31.19 17.05
CA LEU A 578 8.83 29.73 17.07
C LEU A 578 9.62 29.27 15.84
N SER A 579 10.25 28.10 15.99
CA SER A 579 11.02 27.41 14.96
C SER A 579 10.19 26.22 14.47
N ALA A 580 9.70 26.28 13.23
CA ALA A 580 8.79 25.31 12.65
C ALA A 580 9.55 24.20 11.90
N ASP A 581 9.08 22.95 12.02
CA ASP A 581 9.59 21.81 11.26
C ASP A 581 9.32 21.95 9.76
N ILE A 582 10.25 21.45 8.94
CA ILE A 582 10.13 21.45 7.48
C ILE A 582 10.19 20.00 7.01
N ASN A 583 9.08 19.52 6.47
CA ASN A 583 8.97 18.25 5.77
C ASN A 583 8.55 18.51 4.32
N GLY A 584 8.96 17.63 3.41
CA GLY A 584 8.68 17.82 1.99
C GLY A 584 8.69 16.52 1.22
N MET A 585 7.87 16.44 0.18
CA MET A 585 7.87 15.30 -0.73
C MET A 585 7.30 15.70 -2.09
N GLY A 586 7.85 15.12 -3.14
CA GLY A 586 7.35 15.40 -4.47
C GLY A 586 8.03 14.61 -5.58
N ALA A 587 7.74 15.03 -6.80
CA ALA A 587 8.27 14.43 -8.02
C ALA A 587 9.15 15.44 -8.78
N TYR A 588 10.14 14.92 -9.49
CA TYR A 588 10.99 15.73 -10.36
C TYR A 588 11.35 15.01 -11.64
N SER A 589 11.65 15.81 -12.66
CA SER A 589 12.23 15.36 -13.92
C SER A 589 13.41 16.27 -14.27
N ARG A 590 14.52 15.69 -14.72
CA ARG A 590 15.75 16.44 -15.03
C ARG A 590 16.31 15.96 -16.36
N SER A 591 16.40 16.85 -17.36
CA SER A 591 16.81 16.51 -18.73
C SER A 591 18.31 16.68 -18.99
N LEU A 592 19.00 17.51 -18.18
CA LEU A 592 20.44 17.75 -18.24
C LEU A 592 21.01 17.69 -16.82
N ASN A 593 22.33 17.54 -16.69
CA ASN A 593 23.02 17.66 -15.40
C ASN A 593 23.06 19.13 -14.93
N SER A 594 21.89 19.72 -14.66
CA SER A 594 21.72 21.06 -14.11
C SER A 594 21.77 21.03 -12.60
N PRO A 595 22.88 21.46 -11.97
CA PRO A 595 23.12 21.21 -10.56
C PRO A 595 22.37 22.17 -9.66
N LEU A 596 21.80 23.25 -10.17
CA LEU A 596 21.03 24.21 -9.38
C LEU A 596 19.54 23.88 -9.43
N PHE A 597 18.83 24.24 -8.36
CA PHE A 597 17.36 24.21 -8.35
C PHE A 597 16.82 25.49 -7.73
N MET A 598 15.59 25.82 -8.12
CA MET A 598 14.83 26.91 -7.51
C MET A 598 13.35 26.57 -7.48
N MET A 599 12.72 26.79 -6.33
CA MET A 599 11.30 26.56 -6.09
C MET A 599 10.67 27.83 -5.51
N THR A 600 9.55 28.24 -6.09
CA THR A 600 8.60 29.16 -5.47
C THR A 600 7.47 28.35 -4.89
N LEU A 601 7.27 28.46 -3.59
CA LEU A 601 6.28 27.73 -2.80
C LEU A 601 5.20 28.71 -2.35
N ALA A 602 3.94 28.32 -2.48
CA ALA A 602 2.81 29.12 -2.05
C ALA A 602 1.81 28.27 -1.28
N ASN A 603 1.09 28.89 -0.33
CA ASN A 603 0.03 28.23 0.43
C ASN A 603 -0.95 27.49 -0.52
N ALA A 604 -1.14 26.19 -0.28
CA ALA A 604 -1.91 25.28 -1.13
C ALA A 604 -3.39 25.68 -1.33
N TYR A 605 -3.96 26.48 -0.41
CA TYR A 605 -5.36 26.92 -0.43
C TYR A 605 -5.50 28.45 -0.33
N GLY A 606 -4.45 29.18 -0.71
CA GLY A 606 -4.15 30.58 -0.38
C GLY A 606 -5.25 31.64 -0.54
N GLY A 607 -6.22 31.64 0.37
CA GLY A 607 -7.12 32.75 0.65
C GLY A 607 -6.61 33.59 1.84
N PRO A 608 -7.19 34.77 2.09
CA PRO A 608 -6.87 35.56 3.27
C PRO A 608 -7.07 34.77 4.57
N GLU A 609 -8.16 34.01 4.64
CA GLU A 609 -8.58 33.22 5.81
C GLU A 609 -7.56 32.15 6.25
N THR A 610 -6.66 31.72 5.36
CA THR A 610 -5.68 30.65 5.63
C THR A 610 -4.28 31.16 5.97
N ASN A 611 -4.13 32.48 6.19
CA ASN A 611 -2.84 33.16 6.39
C ASN A 611 -1.83 32.85 5.27
N PRO A 612 -1.86 33.59 4.15
CA PRO A 612 -1.04 33.27 3.00
C PRO A 612 0.45 33.54 3.28
N PHE A 613 1.30 32.75 2.62
CA PHE A 613 2.74 32.94 2.61
C PHE A 613 3.30 32.56 1.23
N ARG A 614 4.48 33.10 0.92
CA ARG A 614 5.26 32.77 -0.27
C ARG A 614 6.70 32.52 0.14
N LEU A 615 7.25 31.37 -0.20
CA LEU A 615 8.61 30.96 0.18
C LEU A 615 9.42 30.65 -1.07
N TYR A 616 10.65 31.15 -1.12
CA TYR A 616 11.60 30.85 -2.18
C TYR A 616 12.66 29.92 -1.61
N TYR A 617 12.93 28.84 -2.33
CA TYR A 617 13.90 27.84 -1.96
C TYR A 617 14.84 27.60 -3.12
N GLY A 618 16.12 27.85 -2.91
CA GLY A 618 17.13 27.74 -3.96
C GLY A 618 18.42 27.16 -3.42
N GLY A 619 19.09 26.37 -4.25
CA GLY A 619 20.31 25.69 -3.85
C GLY A 619 20.89 24.81 -4.96
N ALA A 620 21.56 23.74 -4.56
CA ALA A 620 22.21 22.81 -5.47
C ALA A 620 21.92 21.33 -5.13
N ALA A 621 21.93 20.50 -6.16
CA ALA A 621 21.91 19.05 -6.08
C ALA A 621 23.33 18.49 -6.19
N HIS A 622 23.62 17.53 -5.33
CA HIS A 622 24.90 16.87 -5.18
C HIS A 622 24.79 15.41 -5.65
N PRO A 623 25.74 14.95 -6.48
CA PRO A 623 25.74 13.57 -6.97
C PRO A 623 25.92 12.56 -5.83
N ALA A 624 25.45 11.34 -6.06
CA ALA A 624 25.68 10.22 -5.14
C ALA A 624 27.18 9.96 -4.93
N GLY A 625 27.58 9.64 -3.70
CA GLY A 625 28.95 9.32 -3.32
C GLY A 625 29.09 7.95 -2.65
N GLU A 626 30.26 7.65 -2.10
CA GLU A 626 30.46 6.42 -1.34
C GLU A 626 29.64 6.44 -0.04
N GLY A 627 28.53 5.69 -0.02
CA GLY A 627 27.69 5.50 1.16
C GLY A 627 26.50 6.45 1.30
N TYR A 628 26.23 7.32 0.32
CA TYR A 628 25.05 8.19 0.31
C TYR A 628 24.50 8.38 -1.11
N GLY A 629 23.17 8.50 -1.22
CA GLY A 629 22.47 8.72 -2.48
C GLY A 629 22.61 10.15 -3.01
N GLU A 630 21.99 10.46 -4.15
CA GLU A 630 21.89 11.84 -4.63
C GLU A 630 21.03 12.65 -3.64
N TRP A 631 21.43 13.89 -3.38
CA TRP A 631 20.75 14.76 -2.42
C TRP A 631 20.80 16.20 -2.91
N PHE A 632 20.04 17.08 -2.29
CA PHE A 632 20.03 18.50 -2.59
C PHE A 632 20.00 19.29 -1.30
N GLU A 633 20.50 20.51 -1.35
CA GLU A 633 20.37 21.45 -0.24
C GLU A 633 20.24 22.87 -0.75
N GLY A 634 19.64 23.73 0.06
CA GLY A 634 19.47 25.13 -0.29
C GLY A 634 19.03 25.98 0.90
N ARG A 635 18.78 27.26 0.65
CA ARG A 635 18.27 28.21 1.65
C ARG A 635 16.82 28.56 1.36
N MET A 636 15.99 28.66 2.39
CA MET A 636 14.59 29.08 2.27
C MET A 636 14.39 30.47 2.86
N MET A 637 13.85 31.42 2.08
CA MET A 637 13.36 32.70 2.62
C MET A 637 12.12 33.19 1.87
N GLY A 638 11.28 33.96 2.56
CA GLY A 638 10.01 34.39 1.97
C GLY A 638 9.22 35.33 2.86
N PHE A 639 7.93 35.43 2.58
CA PHE A 639 7.00 36.34 3.21
C PHE A 639 5.82 35.58 3.83
N TYR A 640 5.30 36.08 4.94
CA TYR A 640 4.01 35.65 5.49
C TYR A 640 3.08 36.84 5.73
N ALA A 641 1.77 36.57 5.74
CA ALA A 641 0.74 37.51 6.11
C ALA A 641 -0.26 36.89 7.09
N LYS A 642 -0.56 37.61 8.18
CA LYS A 642 -1.54 37.19 9.18
C LYS A 642 -2.88 37.88 8.97
N TRP A 643 -3.94 37.10 8.87
CA TRP A 643 -5.31 37.55 8.71
C TRP A 643 -6.10 37.44 10.01
N ASN A 644 -6.96 38.43 10.27
CA ASN A 644 -7.78 38.46 11.48
C ASN A 644 -9.28 38.17 11.25
N GLY A 645 -9.67 37.79 10.03
CA GLY A 645 -11.07 37.64 9.60
C GLY A 645 -11.61 38.81 8.77
N THR A 646 -10.87 39.92 8.63
CA THR A 646 -11.32 41.07 7.82
C THR A 646 -10.20 41.80 7.08
N LYS A 647 -9.00 41.86 7.66
CA LYS A 647 -7.80 42.47 7.06
C LYS A 647 -6.56 41.69 7.46
N TYR A 648 -5.47 41.90 6.72
CA TYR A 648 -4.16 41.46 7.18
C TYR A 648 -3.67 42.41 8.26
N THR A 649 -3.18 41.86 9.36
CA THR A 649 -2.72 42.63 10.53
C THR A 649 -1.22 42.70 10.66
N GLU A 650 -0.51 41.82 9.97
CA GLU A 650 0.91 41.58 10.15
C GLU A 650 1.50 41.04 8.86
N PHE A 651 2.66 41.57 8.48
CA PHE A 651 3.54 40.99 7.48
C PHE A 651 4.92 40.74 8.07
N GLY A 652 5.58 39.70 7.58
CA GLY A 652 6.94 39.42 8.00
C GLY A 652 7.69 38.51 7.05
N LEU A 653 8.92 38.23 7.45
CA LEU A 653 9.83 37.33 6.75
C LEU A 653 9.77 35.93 7.35
N LEU A 654 9.86 34.94 6.48
CA LEU A 654 10.18 33.56 6.82
C LEU A 654 11.63 33.31 6.41
N SER A 655 12.42 32.64 7.26
CA SER A 655 13.79 32.24 6.94
C SER A 655 14.10 30.88 7.55
N SER A 656 14.75 30.01 6.78
CA SER A 656 15.40 28.84 7.36
C SER A 656 16.50 29.28 8.33
N ASP A 657 16.63 28.56 9.44
CA ASP A 657 17.65 28.80 10.46
C ASP A 657 19.03 28.26 10.05
N LYS A 658 20.00 28.43 10.95
CA LYS A 658 21.37 27.94 10.75
C LYS A 658 21.46 26.47 11.12
N LEU A 659 22.04 25.66 10.24
CA LEU A 659 22.39 24.30 10.60
C LEU A 659 23.65 24.25 11.48
N ILE A 660 23.57 23.56 12.63
CA ILE A 660 24.73 23.28 13.50
C ILE A 660 25.10 21.80 13.37
N VAL A 661 26.21 21.49 12.69
CA VAL A 661 26.78 20.13 12.64
C VAL A 661 27.98 20.07 13.58
N ASP A 662 27.92 19.16 14.57
CA ASP A 662 28.99 18.89 15.54
C ASP A 662 29.57 20.14 16.23
N GLY A 663 28.71 21.12 16.50
CA GLY A 663 29.07 22.36 17.19
C GLY A 663 29.88 23.35 16.35
N LYS A 664 29.97 23.13 15.03
CA LYS A 664 30.56 24.08 14.08
C LYS A 664 29.47 24.61 13.15
N GLU A 665 29.51 25.92 12.89
CA GLU A 665 28.69 26.53 11.84
C GLU A 665 29.19 25.99 10.48
N SER A 666 28.48 25.02 9.92
CA SER A 666 28.50 24.69 8.49
C SER A 666 27.36 25.48 7.83
N GLY A 667 27.48 25.81 6.54
CA GLY A 667 26.55 26.70 5.84
C GLY A 667 25.05 26.42 6.06
N TYR A 668 24.27 27.49 5.97
CA TYR A 668 22.81 27.51 6.12
C TYR A 668 22.15 26.58 5.10
N SER A 669 21.49 25.50 5.53
CA SER A 669 20.73 24.69 4.58
C SER A 669 19.53 23.94 5.14
N VAL A 670 18.59 23.78 4.23
CA VAL A 670 17.50 22.82 4.24
C VAL A 670 17.86 21.81 3.17
N ASP A 671 17.91 20.54 3.52
CA ASP A 671 18.33 19.46 2.62
C ASP A 671 17.22 18.41 2.40
N GLY A 672 17.45 17.56 1.42
CA GLY A 672 16.58 16.46 1.06
C GLY A 672 17.27 15.46 0.13
N TYR A 673 16.65 14.28 -0.05
CA TYR A 673 17.17 13.23 -0.91
C TYR A 673 16.48 13.21 -2.27
N LEU A 674 17.23 12.86 -3.30
CA LEU A 674 16.74 12.62 -4.65
C LEU A 674 16.75 11.10 -4.92
N TYR A 675 15.69 10.62 -5.57
CA TYR A 675 15.52 9.24 -5.98
C TYR A 675 15.37 9.16 -7.51
N PRO A 676 16.48 9.23 -8.27
CA PRO A 676 16.45 9.34 -9.73
C PRO A 676 15.77 8.17 -10.42
N GLY A 677 15.87 6.96 -9.85
CA GLY A 677 15.26 5.75 -10.40
C GLY A 677 13.74 5.80 -10.47
N ILE A 678 13.10 6.65 -9.66
CA ILE A 678 11.64 6.80 -9.61
C ILE A 678 11.18 8.26 -9.80
N GLY A 679 12.10 9.20 -9.97
CA GLY A 679 11.82 10.63 -10.16
C GLY A 679 11.15 11.28 -8.95
N MET A 680 11.52 10.88 -7.73
CA MET A 680 10.92 11.37 -6.48
C MET A 680 11.96 12.06 -5.60
N TRP A 681 11.52 12.98 -4.75
CA TRP A 681 12.36 13.61 -3.73
C TRP A 681 11.62 13.70 -2.40
N ASN A 682 12.37 13.80 -1.30
CA ASN A 682 11.81 14.03 0.02
C ASN A 682 12.71 14.93 0.87
N MET A 683 12.12 15.43 1.96
CA MET A 683 12.78 16.12 3.06
C MET A 683 12.08 15.63 4.33
N TYR A 684 12.85 15.19 5.32
CA TYR A 684 12.29 14.66 6.56
C TYR A 684 12.75 15.51 7.74
N ASP A 685 11.89 15.68 8.74
CA ASP A 685 12.32 16.29 9.99
C ASP A 685 13.25 15.33 10.76
N TYR A 686 14.55 15.58 10.68
CA TYR A 686 15.56 14.92 11.51
C TYR A 686 16.34 15.96 12.32
N LYS A 687 17.21 15.50 13.23
CA LYS A 687 17.85 16.38 14.22
C LYS A 687 18.69 17.52 13.61
N TYR A 688 19.08 17.38 12.34
CA TYR A 688 19.87 18.35 11.59
C TYR A 688 19.08 18.95 10.42
N GLN A 689 17.75 18.76 10.34
CA GLN A 689 16.94 19.46 9.35
C GLN A 689 16.82 20.93 9.75
N GLY A 690 17.04 21.85 8.79
CA GLY A 690 16.76 23.27 8.97
C GLY A 690 15.29 23.54 9.32
N ARG A 691 15.04 24.54 10.14
CA ARG A 691 13.72 24.95 10.63
C ARG A 691 13.33 26.31 10.08
N LEU A 692 12.03 26.56 9.95
CA LEU A 692 11.53 27.85 9.51
C LEU A 692 11.28 28.77 10.69
N THR A 693 11.86 29.96 10.67
CA THR A 693 11.65 31.01 11.66
C THR A 693 10.90 32.17 11.05
N SER A 694 10.03 32.82 11.83
CA SER A 694 9.30 34.00 11.40
C SER A 694 9.82 35.25 12.09
N THR A 695 9.97 36.33 11.33
CA THR A 695 10.33 37.65 11.84
C THR A 695 9.27 38.64 11.41
N LYS A 696 8.58 39.25 12.37
CA LYS A 696 7.62 40.31 12.07
C LYS A 696 8.34 41.56 11.56
N MET A 697 7.87 42.10 10.44
CA MET A 697 8.46 43.29 9.82
C MET A 697 7.53 44.48 9.83
N ALA A 698 6.22 44.26 9.62
CA ALA A 698 5.23 45.32 9.60
C ALA A 698 3.95 44.89 10.35
N ASP A 699 3.32 45.85 11.03
CA ASP A 699 2.00 45.70 11.63
C ASP A 699 1.06 46.82 11.16
N GLY A 700 -0.24 46.54 11.07
CA GLY A 700 -1.18 47.49 10.50
C GLY A 700 -2.50 46.87 10.06
N GLU A 701 -3.21 47.54 9.16
CA GLU A 701 -4.42 47.02 8.53
C GLU A 701 -4.25 47.07 7.01
N PHE A 702 -3.93 45.93 6.40
CA PHE A 702 -3.68 45.82 4.97
C PHE A 702 -4.81 45.09 4.24
N ALA A 703 -5.12 45.52 3.01
CA ALA A 703 -6.25 45.03 2.24
C ALA A 703 -5.93 43.80 1.37
N SER A 704 -4.67 43.61 1.00
CA SER A 704 -4.20 42.54 0.12
C SER A 704 -2.78 42.11 0.48
N PHE A 705 -2.39 40.93 0.01
CA PHE A 705 -1.04 40.40 0.09
C PHE A 705 -0.55 40.13 -1.33
N THR A 706 0.24 41.05 -1.90
CA THR A 706 0.78 40.92 -3.25
C THR A 706 2.30 41.00 -3.22
N VAL A 707 2.95 39.95 -3.72
CA VAL A 707 4.40 39.93 -3.90
C VAL A 707 4.74 40.35 -5.33
N GLU A 708 5.56 41.40 -5.46
CA GLU A 708 6.14 41.85 -6.72
C GLU A 708 7.59 41.40 -6.80
N GLU A 709 7.96 40.80 -7.93
CA GLU A 709 9.31 40.37 -8.26
C GLU A 709 9.89 41.27 -9.36
N SER A 710 11.15 41.67 -9.22
CA SER A 710 11.88 42.36 -10.29
C SER A 710 12.29 41.40 -11.39
N ASP A 711 12.72 41.93 -12.54
CA ASP A 711 13.49 41.14 -13.50
C ASP A 711 14.87 40.78 -12.93
N TRP A 712 15.51 39.77 -13.53
CA TRP A 712 16.90 39.43 -13.27
C TRP A 712 17.84 40.53 -13.76
N SER A 713 18.81 40.90 -12.91
CA SER A 713 19.82 41.90 -13.26
C SER A 713 20.81 41.40 -14.31
N SER A 714 21.52 42.35 -14.94
CA SER A 714 22.70 42.03 -15.75
C SER A 714 23.79 41.37 -14.88
N PRO A 715 24.52 40.36 -15.39
CA PRO A 715 25.59 39.71 -14.63
C PRO A 715 26.67 40.70 -14.16
N ALA A 716 26.91 40.75 -12.85
CA ALA A 716 28.02 41.52 -12.27
C ALA A 716 29.22 40.61 -12.01
N PRO A 717 30.46 41.11 -12.17
CA PRO A 717 31.65 40.32 -11.89
C PRO A 717 31.79 40.03 -10.38
N ILE A 718 32.23 38.81 -10.06
CA ILE A 718 32.81 38.43 -8.77
C ILE A 718 34.32 38.42 -8.95
N VAL A 719 35.03 39.14 -8.08
CA VAL A 719 36.49 39.25 -8.08
C VAL A 719 37.06 38.93 -6.70
N GLY A 720 38.19 38.22 -6.66
CA GLY A 720 38.84 37.79 -5.42
C GLY A 720 39.55 36.45 -5.61
N ASP A 721 39.46 35.59 -4.60
CA ASP A 721 39.97 34.22 -4.64
C ASP A 721 39.24 33.36 -5.68
N LEU A 722 37.99 33.72 -5.97
CA LEU A 722 37.17 33.16 -7.05
C LEU A 722 36.80 34.22 -8.06
N GLN A 723 36.72 33.81 -9.32
CA GLN A 723 36.23 34.64 -10.42
C GLN A 723 34.94 34.06 -10.99
N GLY A 724 34.01 34.93 -11.33
CA GLY A 724 32.73 34.54 -11.89
C GLY A 724 31.83 35.74 -12.11
N THR A 725 30.55 35.47 -12.26
CA THR A 725 29.52 36.51 -12.33
C THR A 725 28.34 36.15 -11.42
N MET A 726 27.52 37.15 -11.09
CA MET A 726 26.32 37.02 -10.29
C MET A 726 25.20 37.90 -10.83
N GLN A 727 24.03 37.29 -11.02
CA GLN A 727 22.78 38.00 -11.25
C GLN A 727 21.94 38.00 -9.98
N MET A 728 21.10 39.02 -9.85
CA MET A 728 20.19 39.16 -8.72
C MET A 728 18.78 39.50 -9.19
N GLN A 729 17.81 39.04 -8.42
CA GLN A 729 16.41 39.37 -8.53
C GLN A 729 15.92 39.75 -7.13
N THR A 730 14.97 40.67 -7.03
CA THR A 730 14.41 41.09 -5.73
C THR A 730 12.92 40.82 -5.69
N ALA A 731 12.39 40.56 -4.50
CA ALA A 731 10.96 40.47 -4.26
C ALA A 731 10.56 41.30 -3.03
N LYS A 732 9.36 41.89 -3.07
CA LYS A 732 8.81 42.73 -1.99
C LYS A 732 7.29 42.64 -1.94
N ILE A 733 6.71 43.02 -0.80
CA ILE A 733 5.25 43.14 -0.65
C ILE A 733 4.82 44.54 -1.11
N LEU A 734 3.86 44.64 -2.03
CA LEU A 734 3.41 45.91 -2.62
C LEU A 734 2.70 46.82 -1.60
N GLU A 735 1.85 46.23 -0.77
CA GLU A 735 0.95 46.94 0.15
C GLU A 735 1.65 47.51 1.37
N ALA A 736 2.83 46.98 1.68
CA ALA A 736 3.62 47.32 2.84
C ALA A 736 4.93 48.00 2.46
N ASN A 737 4.96 48.77 1.36
CA ASN A 737 6.17 49.32 0.74
C ASN A 737 7.08 50.12 1.72
N GLU A 738 7.86 49.40 2.52
CA GLU A 738 8.54 49.87 3.72
C GLU A 738 9.97 49.35 3.75
N GLY A 739 10.71 49.54 2.66
CA GLY A 739 12.17 49.39 2.71
C GLY A 739 12.68 48.04 3.21
N TRP A 740 12.01 46.94 2.95
CA TRP A 740 12.58 45.61 3.19
C TRP A 740 12.05 44.62 2.15
N GLY A 741 12.74 43.51 2.01
CA GLY A 741 12.34 42.46 1.08
C GLY A 741 13.35 41.32 1.06
N ILE A 742 13.24 40.50 0.04
CA ILE A 742 14.18 39.40 -0.21
C ILE A 742 14.89 39.61 -1.53
N TRP A 743 16.06 39.02 -1.64
CA TRP A 743 16.78 38.91 -2.89
C TRP A 743 17.08 37.44 -3.18
N MET A 744 17.09 37.12 -4.45
CA MET A 744 17.53 35.85 -5.00
C MET A 744 18.70 36.12 -5.93
N SER A 745 19.61 35.17 -6.06
CA SER A 745 20.74 35.29 -6.96
C SER A 745 21.10 33.98 -7.61
N ALA A 746 21.73 34.07 -8.76
CA ALA A 746 22.43 32.96 -9.37
C ALA A 746 23.85 33.43 -9.66
N ALA A 747 24.84 32.62 -9.30
CA ALA A 747 26.23 32.94 -9.47
C ALA A 747 27.01 31.74 -10.00
N GLY A 748 28.09 32.01 -10.70
CA GLY A 748 28.99 30.96 -11.15
C GLY A 748 30.16 31.49 -11.95
N GLY A 749 31.12 30.60 -12.17
CA GLY A 749 32.36 30.92 -12.86
C GLY A 749 33.28 29.72 -13.01
N SER A 750 34.50 29.97 -13.45
CA SER A 750 35.54 28.95 -13.56
C SER A 750 35.99 28.49 -12.18
N ALA A 751 36.12 27.18 -12.00
CA ALA A 751 36.71 26.62 -10.78
C ALA A 751 38.16 27.10 -10.62
N PRO A 752 38.63 27.38 -9.40
CA PRO A 752 40.01 27.78 -9.17
C PRO A 752 40.97 26.60 -9.39
N GLU A 753 42.17 26.86 -9.92
CA GLU A 753 43.19 25.81 -10.13
C GLU A 753 43.61 25.12 -8.81
N THR A 754 43.53 25.84 -7.69
CA THR A 754 43.77 25.31 -6.34
C THR A 754 42.84 25.99 -5.33
N ILE A 755 42.16 25.21 -4.50
CA ILE A 755 41.44 25.70 -3.32
C ILE A 755 42.42 25.66 -2.13
N PRO A 756 42.48 26.69 -1.27
CA PRO A 756 43.27 26.62 -0.05
C PRO A 756 42.95 25.36 0.76
N GLU A 757 43.92 24.75 1.45
CA GLU A 757 43.69 23.58 2.32
C GLU A 757 42.61 23.80 3.39
N THR A 758 42.37 25.07 3.73
CA THR A 758 41.32 25.47 4.68
C THR A 758 39.91 25.52 4.07
N GLY A 759 39.79 25.34 2.74
CA GLY A 759 38.57 25.49 1.94
C GLY A 759 38.00 26.91 1.87
N LYS A 760 38.58 27.87 2.58
CA LYS A 760 38.05 29.24 2.66
C LYS A 760 38.40 30.07 1.45
N TRP A 761 37.48 30.95 1.06
CA TRP A 761 37.67 31.91 -0.03
C TRP A 761 36.96 33.23 0.28
N ALA A 762 37.47 34.31 -0.31
CA ALA A 762 36.92 35.65 -0.19
C ALA A 762 36.78 36.32 -1.56
N GLY A 763 35.74 37.14 -1.70
CA GLY A 763 35.40 37.80 -2.94
C GLY A 763 34.58 39.06 -2.73
N ALA A 764 34.48 39.86 -3.79
CA ALA A 764 33.63 41.03 -3.85
C ALA A 764 32.89 41.08 -5.18
N THR A 765 31.69 41.63 -5.15
CA THR A 765 30.88 41.89 -6.34
C THR A 765 30.18 43.24 -6.23
N GLY A 766 29.73 43.77 -7.36
CA GLY A 766 29.02 45.04 -7.38
C GLY A 766 28.28 45.29 -8.67
N TRP A 767 27.13 45.96 -8.54
CA TRP A 767 26.22 46.27 -9.64
C TRP A 767 26.10 47.77 -9.81
N LYS A 768 25.94 48.20 -11.06
CA LYS A 768 25.38 49.50 -11.40
C LYS A 768 24.15 49.27 -12.26
N GLU A 769 22.99 49.57 -11.73
CA GLU A 769 21.74 49.51 -12.48
C GLU A 769 21.26 50.92 -12.78
N THR A 770 20.51 51.08 -13.87
CA THR A 770 19.85 52.36 -14.18
C THR A 770 18.38 52.05 -14.33
N ASN A 771 17.53 52.67 -13.50
CA ASN A 771 16.09 52.44 -13.59
C ASN A 771 15.50 53.08 -14.86
N GLU A 772 14.20 52.83 -15.13
CA GLU A 772 13.48 53.36 -16.31
C GLU A 772 13.51 54.89 -16.43
N TYR A 773 13.79 55.60 -15.33
CA TYR A 773 13.89 57.05 -15.26
C TYR A 773 15.34 57.58 -15.38
N GLY A 774 16.31 56.73 -15.75
CA GLY A 774 17.70 57.12 -15.93
C GLY A 774 18.49 57.30 -14.63
N LYS A 775 17.94 56.90 -13.48
CA LYS A 775 18.57 57.01 -12.16
C LYS A 775 19.46 55.81 -11.88
N SER A 776 20.74 56.04 -11.56
CA SER A 776 21.69 54.97 -11.22
C SER A 776 21.53 54.47 -9.78
N SER A 777 21.48 53.15 -9.61
CA SER A 777 21.61 52.42 -8.34
C SER A 777 22.95 51.70 -8.31
N TYR A 778 23.65 51.76 -7.18
CA TYR A 778 24.96 51.15 -6.98
C TYR A 778 24.90 50.17 -5.83
N THR A 779 25.43 48.97 -6.04
CA THR A 779 25.46 47.92 -5.02
C THR A 779 26.88 47.38 -4.91
N ILE A 780 27.34 47.11 -3.69
CA ILE A 780 28.61 46.43 -3.41
C ILE A 780 28.40 45.38 -2.31
N ALA A 781 28.98 44.20 -2.49
CA ALA A 781 28.93 43.11 -1.52
C ALA A 781 30.28 42.42 -1.36
N SER A 782 30.55 41.96 -0.14
CA SER A 782 31.50 40.90 0.11
C SER A 782 30.81 39.54 -0.02
N VAL A 783 31.56 38.57 -0.52
CA VAL A 783 31.13 37.20 -0.70
C VAL A 783 32.25 36.32 -0.19
N ASP A 784 32.06 35.74 0.99
CA ASP A 784 33.11 35.00 1.68
C ASP A 784 32.56 33.66 2.14
N GLY A 785 33.34 32.59 1.97
CA GLY A 785 32.77 31.25 2.01
C GLY A 785 33.75 30.12 2.26
N TYR A 786 33.22 28.92 2.11
CA TYR A 786 33.93 27.66 2.17
C TYR A 786 33.58 26.81 0.95
N ALA A 787 34.55 26.11 0.39
CA ALA A 787 34.37 25.13 -0.66
C ALA A 787 35.18 23.88 -0.30
N GLY A 788 34.56 22.71 -0.42
CA GLY A 788 35.13 21.43 -0.02
C GLY A 788 34.18 20.28 -0.33
N ASP A 789 34.73 19.09 -0.60
CA ASP A 789 33.97 17.85 -0.86
C ASP A 789 32.88 17.99 -1.95
N GLY A 790 33.14 18.83 -2.96
CA GLY A 790 32.22 19.12 -4.07
C GLY A 790 31.13 20.15 -3.75
N GLY A 791 31.00 20.59 -2.50
CA GLY A 791 30.07 21.65 -2.11
C GLY A 791 30.68 23.05 -2.11
N PHE A 792 29.80 24.04 -2.18
CA PHE A 792 30.14 25.46 -2.25
C PHE A 792 29.17 26.28 -1.40
N TRP A 793 29.69 27.03 -0.43
CA TRP A 793 28.89 27.87 0.47
C TRP A 793 29.52 29.24 0.63
N ALA A 794 28.70 30.29 0.67
CA ALA A 794 29.16 31.64 0.95
C ALA A 794 28.14 32.45 1.74
N GLY A 795 28.61 33.31 2.62
CA GLY A 795 27.82 34.44 3.12
C GLY A 795 27.98 35.63 2.19
N VAL A 796 26.87 36.28 1.87
CA VAL A 796 26.82 37.54 1.13
C VAL A 796 26.43 38.64 2.09
N SER A 797 27.21 39.71 2.14
CA SER A 797 26.85 40.91 2.89
C SER A 797 27.22 42.16 2.11
N GLY A 798 26.28 43.09 1.99
CA GLY A 798 26.50 44.24 1.12
C GLY A 798 25.63 45.44 1.46
N ARG A 799 25.83 46.46 0.64
CA ARG A 799 25.11 47.74 0.72
C ARG A 799 24.72 48.18 -0.66
N PHE A 800 23.59 48.86 -0.77
CA PHE A 800 23.18 49.53 -1.98
C PHE A 800 22.85 51.00 -1.74
N LEU A 801 22.93 51.80 -2.79
CA LEU A 801 22.62 53.21 -2.82
C LEU A 801 21.95 53.53 -4.16
N ASN A 802 20.69 53.95 -4.09
CA ASN A 802 19.98 54.53 -5.22
C ASN A 802 19.54 55.96 -4.86
N PRO A 803 18.95 56.73 -5.79
CA PRO A 803 18.71 58.15 -5.52
C PRO A 803 17.70 58.44 -4.42
N ASP A 804 16.93 57.43 -4.03
CA ASP A 804 15.82 57.57 -3.11
C ASP A 804 16.13 56.85 -1.76
N ASN A 805 16.96 55.80 -1.77
CA ASN A 805 17.25 54.94 -0.61
C ASN A 805 18.72 54.48 -0.56
N MET A 806 19.25 54.32 0.65
CA MET A 806 20.41 53.45 0.89
C MET A 806 19.96 52.19 1.61
N GLY A 807 20.67 51.09 1.50
CA GLY A 807 20.29 49.88 2.21
C GLY A 807 21.41 48.91 2.45
N ILE A 808 21.09 47.88 3.23
CA ILE A 808 21.96 46.74 3.53
C ILE A 808 21.26 45.48 3.07
N PHE A 809 22.05 44.47 2.70
CA PHE A 809 21.51 43.16 2.39
C PHE A 809 22.45 42.06 2.87
N THR A 810 21.85 40.97 3.29
CA THR A 810 22.55 39.77 3.75
C THR A 810 21.84 38.54 3.23
N GLY A 811 22.57 37.43 3.10
CA GLY A 811 22.03 36.15 2.67
C GLY A 811 23.17 35.19 2.38
N ASP A 812 22.85 34.07 1.78
CA ASP A 812 23.84 33.03 1.52
C ASP A 812 23.74 32.48 0.12
N LEU A 813 24.87 31.97 -0.36
CA LEU A 813 25.03 31.18 -1.56
C LEU A 813 25.22 29.72 -1.16
N VAL A 814 24.47 28.84 -1.81
CA VAL A 814 24.55 27.38 -1.71
C VAL A 814 24.72 26.83 -3.11
N GLY A 815 25.73 26.00 -3.31
CA GLY A 815 26.18 25.64 -4.64
C GLY A 815 27.01 24.37 -4.69
N ILE A 816 27.50 24.10 -5.89
CA ILE A 816 28.39 23.00 -6.20
C ILE A 816 29.70 23.53 -6.77
N LEU A 817 30.80 22.85 -6.43
CA LEU A 817 32.09 23.05 -7.05
C LEU A 817 32.46 21.82 -7.89
N GLY A 818 32.40 21.98 -9.21
CA GLY A 818 32.83 20.96 -10.17
C GLY A 818 34.33 21.05 -10.51
N SER A 819 34.78 20.18 -11.42
CA SER A 819 36.17 20.16 -11.90
C SER A 819 36.58 21.46 -12.62
N ASP A 820 35.65 22.04 -13.38
CA ASP A 820 35.93 23.16 -14.28
C ASP A 820 35.14 24.44 -13.94
N THR A 821 34.02 24.31 -13.22
CA THR A 821 33.13 25.42 -12.89
C THR A 821 32.57 25.30 -11.48
N TRP A 822 32.31 26.44 -10.85
CA TRP A 822 31.49 26.55 -9.66
C TRP A 822 30.17 27.25 -10.00
N GLN A 823 29.09 26.85 -9.33
CA GLN A 823 27.76 27.42 -9.54
C GLN A 823 27.01 27.44 -8.21
N ALA A 824 26.22 28.49 -7.95
CA ALA A 824 25.47 28.63 -6.71
C ALA A 824 24.17 29.42 -6.91
N MET A 825 23.17 29.04 -6.12
CA MET A 825 21.97 29.82 -5.89
C MET A 825 22.12 30.59 -4.58
N GLY A 826 21.60 31.81 -4.52
CA GLY A 826 21.61 32.59 -3.30
C GLY A 826 20.27 33.18 -2.96
N ILE A 827 20.01 33.28 -1.67
CA ILE A 827 18.78 33.83 -1.12
C ILE A 827 19.11 34.62 0.13
N GLY A 828 18.51 35.80 0.26
CA GLY A 828 18.73 36.69 1.39
C GLY A 828 17.63 37.71 1.60
N SER A 829 17.83 38.56 2.58
CA SER A 829 16.98 39.73 2.87
C SER A 829 17.72 41.03 2.65
N PHE A 830 16.97 42.08 2.38
CA PHE A 830 17.49 43.44 2.36
C PHE A 830 16.62 44.38 3.19
N GLU A 831 17.24 45.46 3.66
CA GLU A 831 16.58 46.58 4.31
C GLU A 831 17.09 47.88 3.66
N ALA A 832 16.17 48.82 3.42
CA ALA A 832 16.33 50.07 2.71
C ALA A 832 15.84 51.21 3.60
N PHE A 833 16.63 52.25 3.66
CA PHE A 833 16.43 53.45 4.44
C PHE A 833 16.33 54.63 3.49
N PRO A 834 15.28 55.47 3.61
CA PRO A 834 15.14 56.64 2.77
C PRO A 834 16.28 57.63 3.00
N LEU A 835 16.77 58.23 1.92
CA LEU A 835 17.83 59.24 2.02
C LEU A 835 17.28 60.58 2.50
N ALA A 836 17.89 61.14 3.54
CA ALA A 836 17.58 62.50 3.99
C ALA A 836 18.16 63.59 3.05
N TYR A 837 19.19 63.24 2.27
CA TYR A 837 19.85 64.10 1.29
C TYR A 837 20.50 63.25 0.19
N ASN A 838 20.42 63.69 -1.06
CA ASN A 838 21.11 63.08 -2.20
C ASN A 838 21.83 64.19 -3.00
N GLY A 839 23.08 63.93 -3.40
CA GLY A 839 23.85 64.79 -4.30
C GLY A 839 24.69 63.93 -5.24
N ALA A 840 24.62 64.21 -6.54
CA ALA A 840 25.45 63.56 -7.55
C ALA A 840 26.76 64.36 -7.73
N PHE A 841 27.89 63.65 -7.79
CA PHE A 841 29.12 64.24 -8.33
C PHE A 841 28.95 64.30 -9.85
N LEU A 842 28.87 65.51 -10.40
CA LEU A 842 28.93 65.68 -11.86
C LEU A 842 30.35 65.33 -12.30
N GLU A 843 30.48 64.30 -13.15
CA GLU A 843 31.69 64.01 -13.92
C GLU A 843 31.94 65.14 -14.92
N ASP A 844 32.33 66.31 -14.44
CA ASP A 844 33.01 67.30 -15.26
C ASP A 844 33.85 68.21 -14.36
N ASN A 845 35.16 67.96 -14.39
CA ASN A 845 36.27 68.67 -13.73
C ASN A 845 36.66 68.17 -12.33
N GLY A 846 37.66 67.28 -12.33
CA GLY A 846 38.30 66.73 -11.14
C GLY A 846 38.87 67.81 -10.22
N GLY A 847 38.19 68.03 -9.10
CA GLY A 847 38.70 68.68 -7.91
C GLY A 847 37.97 68.14 -6.69
N PHE A 848 38.69 67.54 -5.74
CA PHE A 848 38.11 67.16 -4.45
C PHE A 848 37.78 68.44 -3.67
N GLY A 849 36.49 68.70 -3.46
CA GLY A 849 36.02 69.70 -2.51
C GLY A 849 35.42 69.04 -1.27
N TYR A 850 35.51 69.71 -0.12
CA TYR A 850 34.88 69.26 1.12
C TYR A 850 33.90 70.32 1.63
N TRP A 851 32.86 69.86 2.34
CA TRP A 851 31.91 70.75 3.02
C TRP A 851 32.47 71.12 4.38
N ASP A 852 32.75 72.40 4.58
CA ASP A 852 33.13 72.92 5.90
C ASP A 852 31.86 73.12 6.73
N PHE A 853 31.59 72.17 7.63
CA PHE A 853 30.40 72.17 8.48
C PHE A 853 30.39 73.33 9.51
N VAL A 854 31.54 73.89 9.84
CA VAL A 854 31.63 75.02 10.79
C VAL A 854 31.20 76.32 10.09
N ASN A 855 31.62 76.50 8.83
CA ASN A 855 31.35 77.72 8.07
C ASN A 855 30.21 77.58 7.05
N LYS A 856 29.56 76.42 6.96
CA LYS A 856 28.43 76.09 6.08
C LYS A 856 28.67 76.47 4.61
N LYS A 857 29.83 76.12 4.06
CA LYS A 857 30.16 76.37 2.65
C LYS A 857 30.89 75.19 2.00
N PHE A 858 30.68 75.02 0.70
CA PHE A 858 31.47 74.12 -0.14
C PHE A 858 32.81 74.78 -0.43
N VAL A 859 33.93 74.10 -0.15
CA VAL A 859 35.28 74.59 -0.43
C VAL A 859 35.91 73.67 -1.48
N THR A 860 36.27 74.22 -2.63
CA THR A 860 37.05 73.54 -3.69
C THR A 860 38.48 74.06 -3.69
N GLU A 861 39.44 73.22 -4.05
CA GLU A 861 40.88 73.55 -3.98
C GLU A 861 41.39 74.46 -5.11
N ASP A 862 40.52 74.98 -5.99
CA ASP A 862 40.91 75.97 -7.00
C ASP A 862 40.03 77.23 -6.93
N SER A 863 40.68 78.33 -6.59
CA SER A 863 40.09 79.66 -6.52
C SER A 863 40.33 80.40 -7.83
N SER A 864 39.37 80.40 -8.77
CA SER A 864 39.37 81.43 -9.82
C SER A 864 38.06 81.73 -10.55
N THR A 865 36.93 81.08 -10.28
CA THR A 865 35.66 81.45 -10.94
C THR A 865 34.48 81.56 -9.96
N PRO A 866 33.74 82.69 -9.96
CA PRO A 866 32.58 82.86 -9.10
C PRO A 866 31.36 82.11 -9.66
N PRO A 867 30.46 81.60 -8.80
CA PRO A 867 29.26 80.92 -9.23
C PRO A 867 28.25 81.92 -9.82
N LEU A 868 27.65 81.56 -10.96
CA LEU A 868 26.44 82.18 -11.52
C LEU A 868 25.23 81.27 -11.18
N PRO A 869 24.01 81.84 -11.14
CA PRO A 869 23.02 81.70 -10.07
C PRO A 869 22.32 80.34 -9.94
#